data_AF-A0A2E7ZVF0-F1
#
_entry.id   AF-A0A2E7ZVF0-F1
#
_cell.length_a   1.000
_cell.length_b   1.000
_cell.length_c   1.000
_cell.angle_alpha   90.00
_cell.angle_beta   90.00
_cell.angle_gamma   90.00
#
_symmetry.space_group_name_H-M   'P 1'
#
loop_
_entity.id
_entity.type
_entity.pdbx_description
1 polymer ?
#
loop_
_entity_poly.entity_id
_entity_poly.type
_entity_poly.pdbx_seq_one_letter_code
_entity_poly.pdbx_strand_id
1 'polypeptide(L)'
;MLAAPGRADVLHIDEVAMSSVQTWIASLVTSVCLLVALPASASTPTVLFEGVLQTAGGGPASDGDYTLTFSLYGSAKATKSLWSEQAKVKTVGGSFEHALGSAKPLPSEVVTTTTQLWLGLQIGNDPELPRVTLHSVMWALVAQSATSVNCTGCVKVGALKFDDNVDLGGYALKAKQLTAQSILAQTITASAFVGDGSKLTGINLPAGTCAKGQVMVGVAADGKIVCESASGSLPSDGLDEISNKTLSTQFDETFEAPSAQKGKAIPDNTGLELVSTIEVGSVGTAESSVLVDVDLISSDLSKVAVTLLPPDDKKTGIVLCDPCGTSKQKTLKTTFPTPTKTKSGDLTSWKGKNPKGTWNLKIKDTGFCIPQIDPVNCNVKAATDGKLNTWKLRFGVSSGQLVAVQGTLVVGAGGSPHTALGAMSTSQKGQAAIVAGYPALWTLVVPDLAAQQSVATPGQAVYRTDLKKTFVRHDKQWREVLTGPMCGDGVRDGTEVCDGNDLNKKDCAAVKGTGSKGTLSCAADCKSFDVKQCSEPPYFVGSKLIDAAGISLINAWVGNATQQWVLCYRRSEHGASSTTFHSRCNNKGPTISVVKNNLNHVYGGYAPISWTSKGSYVSTTKSFLFSLTNKKKFPYYKSPNNSMYDNNGYGPTWGGNHDLYINGSISGGYANPGYSHQCSGICSSSCSACANALAGQQNGWSITELEVWYKK
;
A
#
# COMPACT_ATOMS: atom_id res chain seq x y z
N MET A 1 21.02 -19.73 107.17
CA MET A 1 21.35 -20.63 106.04
C MET A 1 21.12 -19.87 104.75
N LEU A 2 22.13 -19.93 103.90
CA LEU A 2 22.53 -19.04 102.82
C LEU A 2 21.43 -18.28 102.04
N ALA A 3 21.46 -16.95 102.25
CA ALA A 3 21.40 -15.85 101.27
C ALA A 3 20.13 -15.61 100.44
N ALA A 4 19.15 -14.98 101.11
CA ALA A 4 18.78 -13.56 100.98
C ALA A 4 18.22 -12.93 99.66
N PRO A 5 17.38 -11.88 99.79
CA PRO A 5 16.39 -11.42 98.80
C PRO A 5 16.50 -9.92 98.40
N GLY A 6 15.59 -9.46 97.52
CA GLY A 6 15.21 -8.03 97.34
C GLY A 6 16.19 -7.18 96.52
N ARG A 7 15.90 -5.97 96.06
CA ARG A 7 14.73 -5.09 95.93
C ARG A 7 15.25 -3.86 95.15
N ALA A 8 14.35 -2.98 94.71
CA ALA A 8 14.58 -1.58 94.31
C ALA A 8 15.04 -1.36 92.85
N ASP A 9 14.69 -0.29 92.14
CA ASP A 9 13.58 0.67 92.16
C ASP A 9 13.87 1.62 90.97
N VAL A 10 12.79 2.10 90.33
CA VAL A 10 12.67 3.41 89.64
C VAL A 10 13.56 3.73 88.43
N LEU A 11 12.91 3.94 87.27
CA LEU A 11 12.97 5.20 86.51
C LEU A 11 11.85 5.26 85.45
N HIS A 12 10.99 6.27 85.59
CA HIS A 12 10.02 6.74 84.58
C HIS A 12 10.76 7.54 83.50
N ILE A 13 10.50 7.27 82.21
CA ILE A 13 10.47 8.30 81.13
C ILE A 13 9.41 7.89 80.10
N ASP A 14 8.57 8.86 79.75
CA ASP A 14 7.45 8.85 78.80
C ASP A 14 7.86 8.64 77.32
N GLU A 15 6.83 8.27 76.54
CA GLU A 15 6.60 8.45 75.09
C GLU A 15 7.76 8.22 74.09
N VAL A 16 7.56 7.29 73.14
CA VAL A 16 7.43 7.59 71.69
C VAL A 16 7.23 6.29 70.88
N ALA A 17 6.16 6.32 70.08
CA ALA A 17 5.86 5.62 68.82
C ALA A 17 6.54 4.28 68.45
N MET A 18 5.69 3.26 68.31
CA MET A 18 5.89 2.01 67.59
C MET A 18 6.31 2.22 66.11
N SER A 19 7.47 1.69 65.71
CA SER A 19 7.61 0.93 64.46
C SER A 19 8.91 0.12 64.49
N SER A 20 8.92 -1.04 63.82
CA SER A 20 10.10 -1.85 63.42
C SER A 20 10.75 -2.82 64.43
N VAL A 21 10.07 -3.93 64.78
CA VAL A 21 10.76 -5.21 65.11
C VAL A 21 9.88 -6.40 64.71
N GLN A 22 10.05 -6.96 63.50
CA GLN A 22 9.61 -8.34 63.19
C GLN A 22 10.23 -8.92 61.89
N THR A 23 11.54 -8.74 61.68
CA THR A 23 12.25 -9.19 60.47
C THR A 23 13.40 -10.18 60.71
N TRP A 24 13.38 -11.00 61.78
CA TRP A 24 14.52 -11.89 62.06
C TRP A 24 14.23 -13.34 62.50
N ILE A 25 13.02 -13.89 62.36
CA ILE A 25 12.75 -15.31 62.70
C ILE A 25 12.20 -16.17 61.54
N ALA A 26 11.81 -15.58 60.40
CA ALA A 26 11.19 -16.33 59.29
C ALA A 26 12.15 -16.70 58.13
N SER A 27 13.47 -16.61 58.31
CA SER A 27 14.46 -16.89 57.24
C SER A 27 15.18 -18.25 57.37
N LEU A 28 14.88 -19.07 58.39
CA LEU A 28 15.55 -20.37 58.56
C LEU A 28 14.70 -21.59 58.19
N VAL A 29 13.37 -21.46 58.06
CA VAL A 29 12.46 -22.61 57.83
C VAL A 29 11.96 -22.70 56.37
N THR A 30 12.15 -21.65 55.57
CA THR A 30 11.71 -21.57 54.15
C THR A 30 12.75 -22.08 53.15
N SER A 31 13.83 -22.72 53.61
CA SER A 31 14.87 -23.29 52.75
C SER A 31 14.80 -24.82 52.61
N VAL A 32 13.85 -25.50 53.27
CA VAL A 32 13.82 -26.99 53.33
C VAL A 32 12.58 -27.63 52.66
N CYS A 33 11.58 -26.86 52.21
CA CYS A 33 10.37 -27.41 51.56
C CYS A 33 10.24 -27.09 50.06
N LEU A 34 11.35 -27.12 49.32
CA LEU A 34 11.35 -27.07 47.86
C LEU A 34 11.90 -28.37 47.29
N LEU A 35 11.15 -29.47 47.34
CA LEU A 35 11.38 -30.68 46.52
C LEU A 35 10.25 -31.69 46.76
N VAL A 36 9.34 -31.82 45.79
CA VAL A 36 8.98 -33.04 45.03
C VAL A 36 7.67 -32.74 44.29
N ALA A 37 7.76 -32.09 43.12
CA ALA A 37 6.74 -32.21 42.08
C ALA A 37 7.20 -33.34 41.17
N LEU A 38 6.44 -34.43 41.07
CA LEU A 38 6.72 -35.50 40.12
C LEU A 38 6.35 -35.01 38.71
N PRO A 39 7.31 -34.92 37.76
CA PRO A 39 7.00 -34.59 36.39
C PRO A 39 6.24 -35.74 35.72
N ALA A 40 5.24 -35.42 34.91
CA ALA A 40 4.66 -36.39 33.98
C ALA A 40 5.73 -36.73 32.93
N SER A 41 6.24 -37.96 32.95
CA SER A 41 7.24 -38.43 32.00
C SER A 41 6.59 -38.76 30.65
N ALA A 42 6.89 -37.99 29.61
CA ALA A 42 6.96 -38.58 28.27
C ALA A 42 8.17 -39.52 28.27
N SER A 43 7.98 -40.80 27.93
CA SER A 43 9.12 -41.73 27.85
C SER A 43 10.11 -41.21 26.80
N THR A 44 11.35 -40.96 27.21
CA THR A 44 12.42 -40.64 26.27
C THR A 44 12.56 -41.81 25.29
N PRO A 45 12.67 -41.55 23.97
CA PRO A 45 12.81 -42.62 23.00
C PRO A 45 14.17 -43.30 23.23
N THR A 46 14.13 -44.62 23.48
CA THR A 46 15.32 -45.42 23.79
C THR A 46 15.61 -46.46 22.70
N VAL A 47 16.86 -46.90 22.60
CA VAL A 47 17.26 -48.02 21.71
C VAL A 47 17.72 -49.18 22.55
N LEU A 48 17.08 -50.34 22.40
CA LEU A 48 17.51 -51.55 23.09
C LEU A 48 18.87 -52.02 22.56
N PHE A 49 19.78 -52.30 23.48
CA PHE A 49 21.09 -52.87 23.21
C PHE A 49 21.28 -54.11 24.07
N GLU A 50 21.74 -55.20 23.46
CA GLU A 50 21.93 -56.49 24.10
C GLU A 50 23.39 -56.92 23.94
N GLY A 51 23.94 -57.60 24.95
CA GLY A 51 25.31 -58.06 24.90
C GLY A 51 25.58 -59.20 25.87
N VAL A 52 26.77 -59.80 25.74
CA VAL A 52 27.25 -60.86 26.63
C VAL A 52 28.56 -60.41 27.25
N LEU A 53 28.59 -60.36 28.59
CA LEU A 53 29.79 -60.19 29.39
C LEU A 53 30.45 -61.55 29.61
N GLN A 54 31.74 -61.61 29.34
CA GLN A 54 32.58 -62.77 29.59
C GLN A 54 33.67 -62.41 30.60
N THR A 55 34.05 -63.39 31.40
CA THR A 55 35.26 -63.34 32.22
C THR A 55 36.50 -63.38 31.34
N ALA A 56 37.65 -62.97 31.86
CA ALA A 56 38.93 -63.04 31.15
C ALA A 56 39.30 -64.48 30.71
N GLY A 57 38.71 -65.51 31.33
CA GLY A 57 38.87 -66.92 30.97
C GLY A 57 37.90 -67.44 29.89
N GLY A 58 37.06 -66.57 29.31
CA GLY A 58 36.13 -66.91 28.22
C GLY A 58 34.79 -67.52 28.66
N GLY A 59 34.58 -67.76 29.96
CA GLY A 59 33.28 -68.16 30.52
C GLY A 59 32.34 -66.97 30.73
N PRO A 60 31.02 -67.16 30.83
CA PRO A 60 30.06 -66.08 31.08
C PRO A 60 30.36 -65.37 32.40
N ALA A 61 30.12 -64.06 32.45
CA ALA A 61 30.19 -63.31 33.70
C ALA A 61 29.15 -63.84 34.71
N SER A 62 29.49 -63.80 36.00
CA SER A 62 28.59 -64.21 37.08
C SER A 62 27.32 -63.38 37.11
N ASP A 63 26.22 -63.95 37.57
CA ASP A 63 24.97 -63.22 37.74
C ASP A 63 25.13 -62.09 38.76
N GLY A 64 24.65 -60.89 38.41
CA GLY A 64 24.77 -59.72 39.27
C GLY A 64 24.58 -58.40 38.54
N ASP A 65 24.67 -57.30 39.29
CA ASP A 65 24.57 -55.95 38.73
C ASP A 65 25.97 -55.42 38.37
N TYR A 66 26.16 -55.09 37.10
CA TYR A 66 27.40 -54.50 36.59
C TYR A 66 27.19 -53.02 36.29
N THR A 67 28.14 -52.16 36.67
CA THR A 67 28.12 -50.76 36.28
C THR A 67 28.72 -50.63 34.89
N LEU A 68 27.90 -50.31 33.90
CA LEU A 68 28.30 -50.15 32.50
C LEU A 68 28.22 -48.67 32.11
N THR A 69 29.25 -48.18 31.43
CA THR A 69 29.25 -46.85 30.80
C THR A 69 29.15 -47.04 29.28
N PHE A 70 28.08 -46.52 28.70
CA PHE A 70 27.82 -46.52 27.26
C PHE A 70 28.20 -45.15 26.68
N SER A 71 28.96 -45.14 25.60
CA SER A 71 29.43 -43.91 24.96
C SER A 71 29.25 -43.97 23.45
N LEU A 72 28.70 -42.91 22.86
CA LEU A 72 28.55 -42.78 21.41
C LEU A 72 29.64 -41.91 20.81
N TYR A 73 30.16 -42.32 19.67
CA TYR A 73 31.26 -41.66 18.97
C TYR A 73 30.95 -41.49 17.47
N GLY A 74 31.45 -40.41 16.88
CA GLY A 74 31.36 -40.18 15.43
C GLY A 74 32.35 -41.00 14.60
N SER A 75 33.32 -41.67 15.23
CA SER A 75 34.25 -42.60 14.56
C SER A 75 34.89 -43.58 15.55
N ALA A 76 35.46 -44.68 15.04
CA ALA A 76 36.16 -45.69 15.84
C ALA A 76 37.33 -45.13 16.68
N LYS A 77 37.95 -44.03 16.22
CA LYS A 77 39.13 -43.41 16.86
C LYS A 77 38.86 -42.06 17.52
N ALA A 78 37.59 -41.65 17.62
CA ALA A 78 37.25 -40.36 18.22
C ALA A 78 37.68 -40.31 19.70
N THR A 79 38.36 -39.23 20.10
CA THR A 79 38.86 -39.03 21.47
C THR A 79 37.83 -38.41 22.40
N LYS A 80 36.72 -37.89 21.86
CA LYS A 80 35.60 -37.30 22.60
C LYS A 80 34.31 -38.03 22.25
N SER A 81 33.56 -38.44 23.27
CA SER A 81 32.21 -38.97 23.07
C SER A 81 31.24 -37.85 22.72
N LEU A 82 30.33 -38.13 21.79
CA LEU A 82 29.22 -37.26 21.42
C LEU A 82 28.14 -37.26 22.50
N TRP A 83 27.98 -38.42 23.15
CA TRP A 83 27.06 -38.63 24.26
C TRP A 83 27.55 -39.84 25.07
N SER A 84 27.19 -39.87 26.36
CA SER A 84 27.52 -40.97 27.25
C SER A 84 26.54 -41.04 28.42
N GLU A 85 26.17 -42.26 28.81
CA GLU A 85 25.40 -42.57 30.00
C GLU A 85 26.01 -43.73 30.78
N GLN A 86 25.77 -43.78 32.08
CA GLN A 86 26.20 -44.85 32.96
C GLN A 86 24.98 -45.45 33.64
N ALA A 87 24.90 -46.79 33.66
CA ALA A 87 23.79 -47.51 34.25
C ALA A 87 24.27 -48.77 34.97
N LYS A 88 23.54 -49.16 36.02
CA LYS A 88 23.66 -50.48 36.62
C LYS A 88 22.79 -51.45 35.82
N VAL A 89 23.41 -52.44 35.20
CA VAL A 89 22.76 -53.39 34.31
C VAL A 89 22.85 -54.78 34.95
N LYS A 90 21.70 -55.43 35.06
CA LYS A 90 21.58 -56.78 35.59
C LYS A 90 22.01 -57.78 34.53
N THR A 91 22.98 -58.62 34.87
CA THR A 91 23.52 -59.66 33.99
C THR A 91 23.11 -61.03 34.54
N VAL A 92 22.62 -61.91 33.67
CA VAL A 92 22.23 -63.29 34.01
C VAL A 92 22.78 -64.24 32.96
N GLY A 93 23.54 -65.26 33.38
CA GLY A 93 24.24 -66.18 32.48
C GLY A 93 25.21 -65.46 31.54
N GLY A 94 25.80 -64.35 31.99
CA GLY A 94 26.63 -63.45 31.18
C GLY A 94 25.86 -62.54 30.22
N SER A 95 24.55 -62.72 30.01
CA SER A 95 23.77 -61.87 29.08
C SER A 95 23.19 -60.65 29.78
N PHE A 96 23.11 -59.53 29.06
CA PHE A 96 22.49 -58.30 29.54
C PHE A 96 21.70 -57.59 28.45
N GLU A 97 20.72 -56.79 28.87
CA GLU A 97 19.93 -55.90 28.03
C GLU A 97 19.92 -54.51 28.65
N HIS A 98 20.06 -53.47 27.83
CA HIS A 98 19.99 -52.08 28.27
C HIS A 98 19.38 -51.18 27.21
N ALA A 99 18.45 -50.33 27.63
CA ALA A 99 17.83 -49.34 26.75
C ALA A 99 18.65 -48.05 26.74
N LEU A 100 19.40 -47.81 25.66
CA LEU A 100 20.19 -46.61 25.47
C LEU A 100 19.30 -45.36 25.51
N GLY A 101 19.66 -44.37 26.31
CA GLY A 101 18.87 -43.15 26.53
C GLY A 101 17.95 -43.21 27.75
N SER A 102 17.95 -44.33 28.49
CA SER A 102 17.11 -44.53 29.68
C SER A 102 17.67 -43.86 30.94
N ALA A 103 19.00 -43.78 31.09
CA ALA A 103 19.65 -43.15 32.23
C ALA A 103 19.95 -41.67 31.94
N LYS A 104 20.30 -41.34 30.70
CA LYS A 104 20.48 -39.96 30.24
C LYS A 104 19.80 -39.80 28.88
N PRO A 105 18.86 -38.85 28.71
CA PRO A 105 18.20 -38.67 27.42
C PRO A 105 19.20 -38.56 26.28
N LEU A 106 18.98 -39.32 25.21
CA LEU A 106 19.80 -39.26 24.01
C LEU A 106 19.28 -38.14 23.09
N PRO A 107 20.05 -37.07 22.85
CA PRO A 107 19.62 -35.98 21.98
C PRO A 107 19.53 -36.44 20.52
N SER A 108 18.45 -36.05 19.82
CA SER A 108 18.24 -36.37 18.40
C SER A 108 19.37 -35.89 17.51
N GLU A 109 20.04 -34.80 17.89
CA GLU A 109 21.14 -34.19 17.13
C GLU A 109 22.34 -35.11 17.02
N VAL A 110 22.61 -35.94 18.04
CA VAL A 110 23.69 -36.94 18.00
C VAL A 110 23.48 -37.96 16.89
N VAL A 111 22.21 -38.30 16.62
CA VAL A 111 21.80 -39.27 15.57
C VAL A 111 21.69 -38.60 14.20
N THR A 112 21.15 -37.38 14.09
CA THR A 112 20.90 -36.72 12.80
C THR A 112 22.13 -36.05 12.18
N THR A 113 23.13 -35.67 12.96
CA THR A 113 24.32 -34.94 12.47
C THR A 113 25.50 -35.84 12.11
N THR A 114 25.42 -37.13 12.42
CA THR A 114 26.50 -38.09 12.22
C THR A 114 26.11 -39.14 11.18
N THR A 115 26.96 -39.36 10.17
CA THR A 115 26.71 -40.33 9.09
C THR A 115 26.90 -41.79 9.52
N GLN A 116 27.71 -42.04 10.56
CA GLN A 116 27.98 -43.36 11.14
C GLN A 116 28.28 -43.21 12.64
N LEU A 117 27.58 -43.98 13.48
CA LEU A 117 27.79 -44.00 14.92
C LEU A 117 28.54 -45.25 15.37
N TRP A 118 29.31 -45.10 16.46
CA TRP A 118 30.06 -46.16 17.12
C TRP A 118 29.72 -46.17 18.61
N LEU A 119 29.48 -47.35 19.18
CA LEU A 119 29.21 -47.56 20.59
C LEU A 119 30.47 -48.10 21.29
N GLY A 120 30.91 -47.40 22.33
CA GLY A 120 31.91 -47.86 23.29
C GLY A 120 31.24 -48.33 24.59
N LEU A 121 31.81 -49.38 25.18
CA LEU A 121 31.34 -49.97 26.44
C LEU A 121 32.50 -50.07 27.43
N GLN A 122 32.30 -49.55 28.63
CA GLN A 122 33.25 -49.68 29.74
C GLN A 122 32.57 -50.35 30.94
N ILE A 123 33.25 -51.32 31.54
CA ILE A 123 32.73 -52.07 32.70
C ILE A 123 33.46 -51.59 33.95
N GLY A 124 32.75 -50.93 34.88
CA GLY A 124 33.36 -50.34 36.07
C GLY A 124 34.53 -49.41 35.73
N ASN A 125 35.72 -49.75 36.22
CA ASN A 125 36.96 -49.01 35.96
C ASN A 125 37.88 -49.69 34.94
N ASP A 126 37.42 -50.76 34.29
CA ASP A 126 38.20 -51.47 33.29
C ASP A 126 38.40 -50.59 32.05
N PRO A 127 39.41 -50.86 31.20
CA PRO A 127 39.55 -50.17 29.92
C PRO A 127 38.30 -50.32 29.05
N GLU A 128 37.97 -49.27 28.27
CA GLU A 128 36.89 -49.31 27.29
C GLU A 128 37.13 -50.45 26.28
N LEU A 129 36.11 -51.28 26.04
CA LEU A 129 36.14 -52.38 25.09
C LEU A 129 36.17 -51.85 23.64
N PRO A 130 36.62 -52.67 22.66
CA PRO A 130 36.58 -52.29 21.25
C PRO A 130 35.18 -51.83 20.81
N ARG A 131 35.13 -50.67 20.15
CA ARG A 131 33.86 -50.04 19.75
C ARG A 131 33.19 -50.81 18.62
N VAL A 132 31.86 -50.90 18.67
CA VAL A 132 31.03 -51.54 17.65
C VAL A 132 30.31 -50.49 16.81
N THR A 133 30.15 -50.74 15.52
CA THR A 133 29.36 -49.87 14.63
C THR A 133 27.88 -50.04 14.88
N LEU A 134 27.16 -48.93 15.04
CA LEU A 134 25.70 -48.94 15.05
C LEU A 134 25.16 -48.83 13.63
N HIS A 135 24.09 -49.56 13.35
CA HIS A 135 23.43 -49.62 12.04
C HIS A 135 22.00 -49.08 12.12
N SER A 136 21.20 -49.31 11.08
CA SER A 136 19.92 -48.65 10.79
C SER A 136 18.93 -48.52 11.95
N VAL A 137 18.92 -49.46 12.91
CA VAL A 137 18.05 -49.43 14.10
C VAL A 137 18.18 -48.13 14.89
N MET A 138 19.38 -47.55 14.95
CA MET A 138 19.63 -46.31 15.68
C MET A 138 18.88 -45.09 15.09
N TRP A 139 18.70 -45.07 13.76
CA TRP A 139 18.04 -43.97 13.05
C TRP A 139 16.51 -44.05 13.12
N ALA A 140 15.95 -45.14 13.65
CA ALA A 140 14.51 -45.24 13.93
C ALA A 140 14.06 -44.21 14.99
N LEU A 141 14.96 -43.80 15.90
CA LEU A 141 14.70 -42.74 16.90
C LEU A 141 14.30 -41.40 16.29
N VAL A 142 14.65 -41.14 15.03
CA VAL A 142 14.43 -39.87 14.34
C VAL A 142 13.52 -39.99 13.12
N ALA A 143 12.86 -41.14 12.93
CA ALA A 143 12.01 -41.42 11.77
C ALA A 143 10.79 -40.49 11.66
N GLN A 144 10.34 -39.89 12.77
CA GLN A 144 9.22 -38.94 12.78
C GLN A 144 9.62 -37.53 12.30
N SER A 145 10.92 -37.26 12.13
CA SER A 145 11.45 -35.95 11.75
C SER A 145 12.38 -36.07 10.53
N ALA A 146 11.79 -36.25 9.35
CA ALA A 146 12.53 -36.11 8.10
C ALA A 146 12.63 -34.62 7.74
N THR A 147 13.81 -34.03 7.95
CA THR A 147 14.05 -32.61 7.65
C THR A 147 14.08 -32.29 6.15
N SER A 148 14.33 -33.30 5.30
CA SER A 148 14.25 -33.17 3.85
C SER A 148 14.04 -34.52 3.16
N VAL A 149 13.40 -34.50 1.99
CA VAL A 149 13.34 -35.64 1.08
C VAL A 149 14.18 -35.30 -0.15
N ASN A 150 15.44 -35.73 -0.15
CA ASN A 150 16.34 -35.54 -1.28
C ASN A 150 16.36 -36.79 -2.15
N CYS A 151 15.27 -37.01 -2.90
CA CYS A 151 15.27 -38.10 -3.86
C CYS A 151 14.33 -37.81 -5.04
N THR A 152 14.74 -38.27 -6.22
CA THR A 152 13.97 -38.12 -7.46
C THR A 152 13.03 -39.31 -7.61
N GLY A 153 11.72 -39.08 -7.48
CA GLY A 153 10.69 -40.08 -7.81
C GLY A 153 10.30 -41.07 -6.71
N CYS A 154 10.86 -40.99 -5.50
CA CYS A 154 10.46 -41.90 -4.41
C CYS A 154 9.12 -41.53 -3.77
N VAL A 155 8.64 -40.31 -4.00
CA VAL A 155 7.30 -39.88 -3.58
C VAL A 155 6.42 -39.77 -4.82
N LYS A 156 5.46 -40.68 -4.94
CA LYS A 156 4.41 -40.58 -5.95
C LYS A 156 3.37 -39.56 -5.49
N VAL A 157 2.83 -38.76 -6.40
CA VAL A 157 1.79 -37.76 -6.08
C VAL A 157 0.57 -38.39 -5.39
N GLY A 158 0.19 -39.63 -5.75
CA GLY A 158 -0.90 -40.35 -5.09
C GLY A 158 -0.62 -40.76 -3.63
N ALA A 159 0.63 -40.68 -3.17
CA ALA A 159 1.01 -40.91 -1.77
C ALA A 159 0.97 -39.62 -0.93
N LEU A 160 0.83 -38.45 -1.56
CA LEU A 160 0.66 -37.17 -0.89
C LEU A 160 -0.84 -36.98 -0.59
N LYS A 161 -1.26 -37.42 0.58
CA LYS A 161 -2.57 -37.04 1.14
C LYS A 161 -2.36 -35.82 2.03
N PHE A 162 -2.94 -34.70 1.62
CA PHE A 162 -3.01 -33.52 2.46
C PHE A 162 -4.36 -33.57 3.17
N ASP A 163 -4.34 -33.78 4.49
CA ASP A 163 -5.56 -33.84 5.29
C ASP A 163 -6.16 -32.43 5.55
N ASP A 164 -5.42 -31.37 5.17
CA ASP A 164 -5.76 -29.95 5.35
C ASP A 164 -5.03 -29.06 4.30
N ASN A 165 -4.96 -27.74 4.52
CA ASN A 165 -4.28 -26.78 3.63
C ASN A 165 -2.79 -27.11 3.41
N VAL A 166 -2.35 -27.05 2.15
CA VAL A 166 -0.92 -27.04 1.80
C VAL A 166 -0.38 -25.63 2.03
N ASP A 167 0.16 -25.37 3.22
CA ASP A 167 0.88 -24.13 3.53
C ASP A 167 2.38 -24.30 3.23
N LEU A 168 2.87 -23.51 2.26
CA LEU A 168 4.28 -23.51 1.86
C LEU A 168 5.13 -22.54 2.68
N GLY A 169 4.61 -21.90 3.74
CA GLY A 169 5.40 -21.06 4.64
C GLY A 169 6.13 -19.89 3.96
N GLY A 170 5.60 -19.39 2.84
CA GLY A 170 6.20 -18.35 2.01
C GLY A 170 7.17 -18.85 0.92
N TYR A 171 7.41 -20.16 0.83
CA TYR A 171 8.18 -20.75 -0.26
C TYR A 171 7.34 -20.88 -1.54
N ALA A 172 7.97 -20.62 -2.69
CA ALA A 172 7.30 -20.70 -3.99
C ALA A 172 7.31 -22.13 -4.55
N LEU A 173 6.15 -22.63 -5.00
CA LEU A 173 6.07 -23.82 -5.84
C LEU A 173 6.53 -23.49 -7.27
N LYS A 174 7.82 -23.70 -7.55
CA LYS A 174 8.39 -23.48 -8.89
C LYS A 174 8.27 -24.76 -9.72
N ALA A 175 7.19 -24.87 -10.51
CA ALA A 175 7.02 -25.94 -11.48
C ALA A 175 7.19 -25.40 -12.91
N LYS A 176 7.91 -26.12 -13.77
CA LYS A 176 8.02 -25.77 -15.21
C LYS A 176 6.66 -25.86 -15.91
N GLN A 177 5.83 -26.81 -15.49
CA GLN A 177 4.41 -26.90 -15.83
C GLN A 177 3.64 -27.48 -14.64
N LEU A 178 2.54 -26.84 -14.26
CA LEU A 178 1.57 -27.37 -13.31
C LEU A 178 0.33 -27.76 -14.11
N THR A 179 0.04 -29.05 -14.22
CA THR A 179 -1.16 -29.55 -14.90
C THR A 179 -2.06 -30.19 -13.87
N ALA A 180 -3.28 -29.68 -13.72
CA ALA A 180 -4.32 -30.26 -12.87
C ALA A 180 -5.55 -30.56 -13.73
N GLN A 181 -6.17 -31.73 -13.55
CA GLN A 181 -7.40 -32.07 -14.25
C GLN A 181 -8.59 -31.21 -13.80
N SER A 182 -8.62 -30.84 -12.51
CA SER A 182 -9.56 -29.86 -11.94
C SER A 182 -8.93 -29.22 -10.70
N ILE A 183 -9.22 -27.93 -10.48
CA ILE A 183 -8.89 -27.21 -9.24
C ILE A 183 -10.23 -26.84 -8.61
N LEU A 184 -10.64 -27.58 -7.59
CA LEU A 184 -11.80 -27.28 -6.75
C LEU A 184 -11.35 -26.38 -5.60
N ALA A 185 -11.35 -25.07 -5.83
CA ALA A 185 -11.05 -24.07 -4.81
C ALA A 185 -12.24 -23.11 -4.67
N GLN A 186 -12.65 -22.79 -3.42
CA GLN A 186 -13.68 -21.76 -3.18
C GLN A 186 -13.21 -20.38 -3.65
N THR A 187 -11.90 -20.11 -3.51
CA THR A 187 -11.28 -18.85 -3.96
C THR A 187 -9.87 -19.13 -4.47
N ILE A 188 -9.55 -18.63 -5.66
CA ILE A 188 -8.17 -18.57 -6.17
C ILE A 188 -7.75 -17.12 -6.15
N THR A 189 -6.87 -16.77 -5.21
CA THR A 189 -6.28 -15.43 -5.13
C THR A 189 -4.91 -15.48 -5.78
N ALA A 190 -4.76 -14.78 -6.90
CA ALA A 190 -3.48 -14.60 -7.57
C ALA A 190 -3.20 -13.10 -7.68
N SER A 191 -1.94 -12.71 -7.49
CA SER A 191 -1.51 -11.34 -7.79
C SER A 191 -1.60 -11.01 -9.28
N ALA A 192 -1.49 -12.04 -10.13
CA ALA A 192 -1.77 -11.96 -11.56
C ALA A 192 -2.14 -13.36 -12.10
N PHE A 193 -3.12 -13.42 -13.01
CA PHE A 193 -3.29 -14.56 -13.90
C PHE A 193 -2.51 -14.27 -15.19
N VAL A 194 -1.57 -15.15 -15.58
CA VAL A 194 -0.77 -14.97 -16.79
C VAL A 194 -1.36 -15.85 -17.90
N GLY A 195 -1.96 -15.22 -18.90
CA GLY A 195 -2.64 -15.87 -20.04
C GLY A 195 -3.70 -14.95 -20.65
N ASP A 196 -4.32 -15.36 -21.76
CA ASP A 196 -5.33 -14.56 -22.45
C ASP A 196 -6.71 -14.52 -21.75
N GLY A 197 -6.88 -15.30 -20.67
CA GLY A 197 -8.11 -15.38 -19.89
C GLY A 197 -9.33 -15.88 -20.67
N SER A 198 -9.19 -16.23 -21.95
CA SER A 198 -10.30 -16.50 -22.89
C SER A 198 -11.11 -17.74 -22.54
N LYS A 199 -10.57 -18.59 -21.66
CA LYS A 199 -11.17 -19.83 -21.17
C LYS A 199 -11.61 -19.77 -19.71
N LEU A 200 -11.46 -18.61 -19.06
CA LEU A 200 -11.99 -18.39 -17.72
C LEU A 200 -13.52 -18.25 -17.84
N THR A 201 -14.24 -19.23 -17.30
CA THR A 201 -15.70 -19.20 -17.23
C THR A 201 -16.13 -18.57 -15.90
N GLY A 202 -17.15 -17.72 -15.91
CA GLY A 202 -17.71 -17.09 -14.69
C GLY A 202 -17.36 -15.61 -14.46
N ILE A 203 -16.61 -14.96 -15.35
CA ILE A 203 -16.45 -13.50 -15.38
C ILE A 203 -17.37 -12.94 -16.48
N ASN A 204 -18.40 -12.17 -16.10
CA ASN A 204 -19.22 -11.45 -17.07
C ASN A 204 -18.42 -10.27 -17.63
N LEU A 205 -17.80 -10.47 -18.79
CA LEU A 205 -17.10 -9.40 -19.48
C LEU A 205 -18.09 -8.34 -19.97
N PRO A 206 -17.78 -7.03 -19.82
CA PRO A 206 -18.66 -5.98 -20.32
C PRO A 206 -18.84 -6.09 -21.83
N ALA A 207 -20.09 -6.20 -22.29
CA ALA A 207 -20.40 -6.34 -23.72
C ALA A 207 -21.52 -5.37 -24.14
N GLY A 208 -21.34 -4.69 -25.28
CA GLY A 208 -22.32 -3.78 -25.89
C GLY A 208 -21.70 -2.53 -26.52
N THR A 209 -22.50 -1.74 -27.22
CA THR A 209 -22.14 -0.39 -27.73
C THR A 209 -23.26 0.61 -27.44
N CYS A 210 -22.91 1.86 -27.09
CA CYS A 210 -23.90 2.91 -26.91
C CYS A 210 -24.47 3.35 -28.26
N ALA A 211 -25.77 3.65 -28.30
CA ALA A 211 -26.40 4.14 -29.52
C ALA A 211 -25.84 5.51 -29.91
N LYS A 212 -25.95 5.86 -31.20
CA LYS A 212 -25.48 7.15 -31.73
C LYS A 212 -26.10 8.31 -30.93
N GLY A 213 -25.25 9.19 -30.38
CA GLY A 213 -25.67 10.32 -29.54
C GLY A 213 -25.71 10.04 -28.03
N GLN A 214 -25.34 8.82 -27.62
CA GLN A 214 -25.20 8.45 -26.21
C GLN A 214 -23.75 8.19 -25.84
N VAL A 215 -23.40 8.47 -24.59
CA VAL A 215 -22.08 8.19 -24.00
C VAL A 215 -22.20 7.15 -22.91
N MET A 216 -21.16 6.32 -22.76
CA MET A 216 -21.10 5.33 -21.70
C MET A 216 -20.87 6.03 -20.36
N VAL A 217 -21.75 5.77 -19.40
CA VAL A 217 -21.66 6.33 -18.03
C VAL A 217 -21.34 5.27 -16.98
N GLY A 218 -21.39 3.98 -17.34
CA GLY A 218 -21.02 2.90 -16.42
C GLY A 218 -21.19 1.50 -17.00
N VAL A 219 -20.96 0.49 -16.16
CA VAL A 219 -21.25 -0.92 -16.41
C VAL A 219 -22.14 -1.42 -15.29
N ALA A 220 -23.30 -2.00 -15.63
CA ALA A 220 -24.21 -2.58 -14.66
C ALA A 220 -23.63 -3.87 -14.06
N ALA A 221 -24.16 -4.29 -12.90
CA ALA A 221 -23.70 -5.48 -12.19
C ALA A 221 -23.83 -6.79 -13.01
N ASP A 222 -24.65 -6.80 -14.05
CA ASP A 222 -24.81 -7.92 -14.98
C ASP A 222 -23.78 -7.93 -16.14
N GLY A 223 -22.91 -6.92 -16.22
CA GLY A 223 -21.92 -6.76 -17.29
C GLY A 223 -22.44 -5.99 -18.51
N LYS A 224 -23.64 -5.40 -18.49
CA LYS A 224 -24.07 -4.53 -19.60
C LYS A 224 -23.52 -3.13 -19.46
N ILE A 225 -23.15 -2.50 -20.57
CA ILE A 225 -22.80 -1.08 -20.58
C ILE A 225 -24.06 -0.22 -20.33
N VAL A 226 -23.90 0.85 -19.55
CA VAL A 226 -24.94 1.84 -19.25
C VAL A 226 -24.63 3.09 -20.05
N CYS A 227 -25.59 3.54 -20.84
CA CYS A 227 -25.45 4.66 -21.77
C CYS A 227 -26.44 5.77 -21.41
N GLU A 228 -26.00 7.02 -21.45
CA GLU A 228 -26.86 8.19 -21.29
C GLU A 228 -26.81 9.08 -22.53
N SER A 229 -27.93 9.72 -22.85
CA SER A 229 -28.01 10.74 -23.89
C SER A 229 -27.13 11.92 -23.51
N ALA A 230 -26.21 12.31 -24.39
CA ALA A 230 -25.46 13.55 -24.20
C ALA A 230 -26.48 14.72 -24.20
N SER A 231 -26.78 15.28 -23.03
CA SER A 231 -27.70 16.42 -22.91
C SER A 231 -26.99 17.69 -23.37
N GLY A 232 -26.96 17.89 -24.68
CA GLY A 232 -26.29 18.98 -25.37
C GLY A 232 -25.60 18.49 -26.63
N SER A 233 -25.54 19.31 -27.67
CA SER A 233 -24.57 19.08 -28.75
C SER A 233 -23.19 19.01 -28.09
N LEU A 234 -22.54 17.85 -28.14
CA LEU A 234 -21.12 17.76 -27.80
C LEU A 234 -20.39 18.87 -28.58
N PRO A 235 -19.58 19.72 -27.92
CA PRO A 235 -18.70 20.63 -28.62
C PRO A 235 -17.92 19.85 -29.68
N SER A 236 -17.60 20.49 -30.81
CA SER A 236 -16.94 19.84 -31.96
C SER A 236 -15.62 19.13 -31.59
N ASP A 237 -15.09 19.41 -30.41
CA ASP A 237 -13.87 18.88 -29.83
C ASP A 237 -14.04 18.52 -28.33
N GLY A 238 -15.03 17.69 -27.99
CA GLY A 238 -15.18 17.18 -26.61
C GLY A 238 -13.94 16.45 -26.03
N LEU A 239 -12.92 16.15 -26.84
CA LEU A 239 -11.64 15.58 -26.41
C LEU A 239 -10.77 16.55 -25.61
N ASP A 240 -10.80 17.84 -25.93
CA ASP A 240 -9.96 18.86 -25.28
C ASP A 240 -10.49 19.17 -23.87
N GLU A 241 -11.82 19.17 -23.71
CA GLU A 241 -12.48 19.32 -22.42
C GLU A 241 -12.33 18.08 -21.54
N ILE A 242 -12.49 16.88 -22.10
CA ILE A 242 -12.33 15.62 -21.35
C ILE A 242 -10.86 15.38 -20.96
N SER A 243 -9.90 15.82 -21.78
CA SER A 243 -8.47 15.59 -21.55
C SER A 243 -7.78 16.72 -20.79
N ASN A 244 -8.49 17.77 -20.36
CA ASN A 244 -7.88 18.96 -19.77
C ASN A 244 -6.75 19.53 -20.65
N LYS A 245 -7.03 19.69 -21.95
CA LYS A 245 -6.11 20.21 -22.99
C LYS A 245 -4.86 19.35 -23.23
N THR A 246 -4.85 18.08 -22.82
CA THR A 246 -3.71 17.18 -23.15
C THR A 246 -3.85 16.49 -24.50
N LEU A 247 -5.06 16.38 -25.03
CA LEU A 247 -5.35 15.86 -26.37
C LEU A 247 -6.17 16.90 -27.12
N SER A 248 -5.69 17.33 -28.29
CA SER A 248 -6.42 18.19 -29.20
C SER A 248 -6.56 17.58 -30.59
N THR A 249 -7.66 17.90 -31.28
CA THR A 249 -7.83 17.57 -32.71
C THR A 249 -7.35 18.68 -33.65
N GLN A 250 -6.94 19.82 -33.08
CA GLN A 250 -6.50 21.01 -33.79
C GLN A 250 -5.05 21.37 -33.41
N PHE A 251 -4.27 21.74 -34.42
CA PHE A 251 -2.85 22.10 -34.31
C PHE A 251 -2.58 23.40 -35.07
N ASP A 252 -1.75 24.28 -34.52
CA ASP A 252 -1.24 25.46 -35.23
C ASP A 252 0.08 25.11 -35.92
N GLU A 253 0.05 25.00 -37.25
CA GLU A 253 1.23 24.73 -38.06
C GLU A 253 1.79 26.02 -38.63
N THR A 254 3.10 26.22 -38.46
CA THR A 254 3.83 27.40 -38.95
C THR A 254 4.89 26.99 -39.96
N PHE A 255 4.82 27.54 -41.17
CA PHE A 255 5.81 27.36 -42.21
C PHE A 255 6.55 28.66 -42.45
N GLU A 256 7.88 28.61 -42.38
CA GLU A 256 8.74 29.75 -42.66
C GLU A 256 9.41 29.62 -44.02
N ALA A 257 9.63 30.76 -44.68
CA ALA A 257 10.39 30.79 -45.92
C ALA A 257 11.82 30.25 -45.72
N PRO A 258 12.38 29.51 -46.69
CA PRO A 258 13.75 29.00 -46.60
C PRO A 258 14.76 30.11 -46.30
N SER A 259 15.79 29.80 -45.52
CA SER A 259 16.85 30.76 -45.13
C SER A 259 17.55 31.40 -46.33
N ALA A 260 17.62 30.71 -47.48
CA ALA A 260 18.15 31.24 -48.74
C ALA A 260 17.37 32.47 -49.29
N GLN A 261 16.14 32.70 -48.80
CA GLN A 261 15.29 33.84 -49.18
C GLN A 261 15.46 35.03 -48.23
N LYS A 262 16.10 34.84 -47.07
CA LYS A 262 16.38 35.90 -46.10
C LYS A 262 17.38 36.90 -46.67
N GLY A 263 16.99 38.16 -46.72
CA GLY A 263 17.80 39.24 -47.26
C GLY A 263 17.85 39.29 -48.77
N LYS A 264 16.99 38.54 -49.49
CA LYS A 264 16.84 38.68 -50.94
C LYS A 264 16.33 40.07 -51.26
N ALA A 265 17.03 40.69 -52.19
CA ALA A 265 16.79 42.06 -52.54
C ALA A 265 15.54 42.20 -53.43
N ILE A 266 14.77 43.26 -53.22
CA ILE A 266 13.59 43.57 -54.02
C ILE A 266 14.09 44.34 -55.24
N PRO A 267 13.90 43.84 -56.48
CA PRO A 267 14.33 44.55 -57.68
C PRO A 267 13.69 45.93 -57.77
N ASP A 268 14.52 46.97 -57.85
CA ASP A 268 14.04 48.35 -57.93
C ASP A 268 13.71 48.72 -59.38
N ASN A 269 12.64 49.50 -59.61
CA ASN A 269 12.40 50.23 -60.87
C ASN A 269 12.40 49.41 -62.18
N THR A 270 12.39 48.08 -62.12
CA THR A 270 12.55 47.18 -63.29
C THR A 270 11.24 46.53 -63.72
N GLY A 271 10.19 46.65 -62.90
CA GLY A 271 8.93 45.90 -63.07
C GLY A 271 9.06 44.40 -62.80
N LEU A 272 10.26 43.92 -62.42
CA LEU A 272 10.49 42.55 -61.99
C LEU A 272 10.00 42.35 -60.55
N GLU A 273 9.65 41.11 -60.23
CA GLU A 273 9.10 40.73 -58.92
C GLU A 273 10.11 39.84 -58.19
N LEU A 274 10.30 40.08 -56.90
CA LEU A 274 10.89 39.08 -56.02
C LEU A 274 9.82 38.02 -55.72
N VAL A 275 10.13 36.75 -56.00
CA VAL A 275 9.28 35.61 -55.67
C VAL A 275 9.96 34.77 -54.60
N SER A 276 9.27 34.59 -53.47
CA SER A 276 9.70 33.72 -52.38
C SER A 276 8.69 32.59 -52.20
N THR A 277 9.17 31.36 -52.00
CA THR A 277 8.34 30.16 -52.03
C THR A 277 8.39 29.43 -50.69
N ILE A 278 7.22 28.97 -50.22
CA ILE A 278 7.07 28.00 -49.13
C ILE A 278 6.37 26.76 -49.70
N GLU A 279 6.96 25.59 -49.48
CA GLU A 279 6.34 24.31 -49.78
C GLU A 279 5.65 23.77 -48.52
N VAL A 280 4.32 23.71 -48.57
CA VAL A 280 3.51 23.19 -47.46
C VAL A 280 3.30 21.69 -47.64
N GLY A 281 3.76 20.92 -46.66
CA GLY A 281 3.57 19.47 -46.60
C GLY A 281 2.11 19.06 -46.34
N SER A 282 1.89 17.75 -46.19
CA SER A 282 0.55 17.25 -45.84
C SER A 282 0.25 17.48 -44.36
N VAL A 283 -0.52 18.53 -44.04
CA VAL A 283 -0.86 18.91 -42.65
C VAL A 283 -2.35 18.84 -42.29
N GLY A 284 -3.17 18.29 -43.18
CA GLY A 284 -4.61 18.13 -42.93
C GLY A 284 -5.46 19.25 -43.54
N THR A 285 -6.59 19.56 -42.92
CA THR A 285 -7.54 20.57 -43.40
C THR A 285 -7.46 21.81 -42.53
N ALA A 286 -7.42 23.01 -43.13
CA ALA A 286 -7.42 24.25 -42.36
C ALA A 286 -8.77 24.47 -41.66
N GLU A 287 -8.76 24.65 -40.35
CA GLU A 287 -9.93 24.91 -39.49
C GLU A 287 -10.17 26.40 -39.26
N SER A 288 -9.15 27.23 -39.49
CA SER A 288 -9.17 28.67 -39.35
C SER A 288 -8.64 29.38 -40.60
N SER A 289 -8.70 30.72 -40.59
CA SER A 289 -8.11 31.55 -41.64
C SER A 289 -6.59 31.42 -41.67
N VAL A 290 -5.99 31.40 -42.86
CA VAL A 290 -4.52 31.44 -42.99
C VAL A 290 -4.01 32.79 -42.49
N LEU A 291 -3.00 32.76 -41.62
CA LEU A 291 -2.26 33.96 -41.24
C LEU A 291 -0.97 34.07 -42.04
N VAL A 292 -0.67 35.27 -42.51
CA VAL A 292 0.53 35.54 -43.31
C VAL A 292 1.33 36.62 -42.61
N ASP A 293 2.50 36.24 -42.09
CA ASP A 293 3.43 37.18 -41.48
C ASP A 293 4.42 37.68 -42.53
N VAL A 294 4.60 38.98 -42.67
CA VAL A 294 5.56 39.58 -43.62
C VAL A 294 6.46 40.57 -42.89
N ASP A 295 7.77 40.40 -43.03
CA ASP A 295 8.83 41.30 -42.56
C ASP A 295 9.75 41.67 -43.75
N LEU A 296 9.66 42.91 -44.24
CA LEU A 296 10.50 43.44 -45.31
C LEU A 296 10.90 44.89 -45.04
N ILE A 297 11.94 45.33 -45.74
CA ILE A 297 12.39 46.73 -45.76
C ILE A 297 12.44 47.23 -47.21
N SER A 298 12.13 48.51 -47.41
CA SER A 298 12.23 49.24 -48.68
C SER A 298 12.47 50.73 -48.35
N SER A 299 13.00 51.51 -49.29
CA SER A 299 13.16 52.96 -49.07
C SER A 299 11.83 53.71 -49.13
N ASP A 300 10.83 53.18 -49.84
CA ASP A 300 9.51 53.79 -50.07
C ASP A 300 8.39 52.73 -50.13
N LEU A 301 7.77 52.42 -48.99
CA LEU A 301 6.65 51.47 -48.95
C LEU A 301 5.38 51.94 -49.68
N SER A 302 5.28 53.22 -50.08
CA SER A 302 4.15 53.67 -50.92
C SER A 302 4.25 53.15 -52.35
N LYS A 303 5.39 52.55 -52.71
CA LYS A 303 5.63 51.93 -54.01
C LYS A 303 5.78 50.42 -53.94
N VAL A 304 5.58 49.79 -52.78
CA VAL A 304 5.68 48.33 -52.68
C VAL A 304 4.29 47.69 -52.72
N ALA A 305 4.15 46.66 -53.55
CA ALA A 305 2.98 45.79 -53.61
C ALA A 305 3.36 44.35 -53.23
N VAL A 306 2.54 43.69 -52.39
CA VAL A 306 2.75 42.31 -51.93
C VAL A 306 1.53 41.46 -52.25
N THR A 307 1.73 40.38 -52.99
CA THR A 307 0.69 39.44 -53.40
C THR A 307 1.07 38.01 -53.01
N LEU A 308 0.14 37.29 -52.39
CA LEU A 308 0.28 35.87 -52.06
C LEU A 308 -0.44 35.01 -53.10
N LEU A 309 0.27 34.06 -53.71
CA LEU A 309 -0.28 33.08 -54.63
C LEU A 309 -0.38 31.72 -53.92
N PRO A 310 -1.59 31.27 -53.56
CA PRO A 310 -1.79 29.94 -53.01
C PRO A 310 -1.66 28.81 -54.06
N PRO A 311 -1.65 27.53 -53.61
CA PRO A 311 -1.62 26.37 -54.48
C PRO A 311 -2.81 26.25 -55.45
N ASP A 312 -4.00 26.67 -55.02
CA ASP A 312 -5.25 26.57 -55.79
C ASP A 312 -5.48 27.75 -56.75
N ASP A 313 -4.82 28.89 -56.52
CA ASP A 313 -4.85 30.08 -57.37
C ASP A 313 -3.44 30.66 -57.58
N LYS A 314 -2.81 30.19 -58.65
CA LYS A 314 -1.46 30.60 -59.06
C LYS A 314 -1.45 31.83 -59.98
N LYS A 315 -2.61 32.40 -60.34
CA LYS A 315 -2.72 33.44 -61.37
C LYS A 315 -3.19 34.78 -60.81
N THR A 316 -4.24 34.79 -59.99
CA THR A 316 -4.84 36.02 -59.47
C THR A 316 -4.30 36.33 -58.08
N GLY A 317 -4.37 35.37 -57.16
CA GLY A 317 -3.80 35.49 -55.82
C GLY A 317 -4.54 36.46 -54.90
N ILE A 318 -3.98 36.64 -53.71
CA ILE A 318 -4.49 37.49 -52.64
C ILE A 318 -3.53 38.67 -52.49
N VAL A 319 -4.00 39.89 -52.76
CA VAL A 319 -3.20 41.11 -52.58
C VAL A 319 -3.22 41.45 -51.09
N LEU A 320 -2.09 41.24 -50.42
CA LEU A 320 -1.96 41.54 -49.00
C LEU A 320 -1.98 43.06 -48.81
N CYS A 321 -1.16 43.78 -49.59
CA CYS A 321 -1.14 45.23 -49.59
C CYS A 321 -0.67 45.80 -50.94
N ASP A 322 -1.29 46.92 -51.32
CA ASP A 322 -0.92 47.76 -52.47
C ASP A 322 -1.61 49.14 -52.32
N PRO A 323 -0.87 50.21 -51.96
CA PRO A 323 0.51 50.18 -51.49
C PRO A 323 0.64 49.57 -50.08
N CYS A 324 1.85 49.13 -49.73
CA CYS A 324 2.14 48.52 -48.42
C CYS A 324 2.47 49.50 -47.29
N GLY A 325 2.51 50.81 -47.58
CA GLY A 325 2.71 51.85 -46.59
C GLY A 325 2.74 53.24 -47.21
N THR A 326 3.32 54.19 -46.48
CA THR A 326 3.55 55.57 -46.92
C THR A 326 5.00 55.79 -47.33
N SER A 327 5.29 56.88 -48.04
CA SER A 327 6.63 57.22 -48.53
C SER A 327 7.68 57.49 -47.44
N LYS A 328 7.27 57.63 -46.18
CA LYS A 328 8.18 57.80 -45.04
C LYS A 328 8.46 56.49 -44.29
N GLN A 329 7.68 55.44 -44.54
CA GLN A 329 7.83 54.15 -43.87
C GLN A 329 8.84 53.28 -44.61
N LYS A 330 9.79 52.72 -43.87
CA LYS A 330 10.90 51.92 -44.41
C LYS A 330 10.81 50.43 -44.11
N THR A 331 9.82 50.00 -43.32
CA THR A 331 9.70 48.63 -42.83
C THR A 331 8.24 48.23 -42.73
N LEU A 332 7.92 47.08 -43.33
CA LEU A 332 6.63 46.41 -43.20
C LEU A 332 6.86 45.19 -42.32
N LYS A 333 6.25 45.18 -41.12
CA LYS A 333 6.27 44.05 -40.20
C LYS A 333 4.89 43.84 -39.61
N THR A 334 4.11 42.96 -40.21
CA THR A 334 2.72 42.75 -39.81
C THR A 334 2.21 41.37 -40.17
N THR A 335 1.01 41.06 -39.68
CA THR A 335 0.27 39.83 -39.96
C THR A 335 -1.03 40.18 -40.68
N PHE A 336 -1.34 39.42 -41.73
CA PHE A 336 -2.61 39.46 -42.45
C PHE A 336 -3.46 38.23 -42.11
N PRO A 337 -4.80 38.36 -41.94
CA PRO A 337 -5.60 39.58 -42.03
C PRO A 337 -5.72 40.36 -40.70
N THR A 338 -5.14 39.87 -39.60
CA THR A 338 -5.19 40.51 -38.27
C THR A 338 -3.77 40.67 -37.73
N PRO A 339 -3.32 41.88 -37.35
CA PRO A 339 -4.10 43.11 -37.23
C PRO A 339 -4.32 43.88 -38.56
N THR A 340 -3.66 43.51 -39.65
CA THR A 340 -3.73 44.26 -40.93
C THR A 340 -4.59 43.53 -41.95
N LYS A 341 -5.67 44.17 -42.42
CA LYS A 341 -6.58 43.58 -43.41
C LYS A 341 -5.88 43.43 -44.78
N THR A 342 -6.26 42.40 -45.53
CA THR A 342 -5.84 42.25 -46.93
C THR A 342 -6.47 43.35 -47.79
N LYS A 343 -5.75 43.79 -48.83
CA LYS A 343 -6.25 44.78 -49.80
C LYS A 343 -7.34 44.19 -50.69
N SER A 344 -7.13 42.98 -51.21
CA SER A 344 -8.13 42.22 -51.98
C SER A 344 -7.88 40.72 -51.89
N GLY A 345 -8.95 39.93 -51.97
CA GLY A 345 -8.92 38.49 -51.72
C GLY A 345 -9.14 38.15 -50.25
N ASP A 346 -9.53 36.90 -49.99
CA ASP A 346 -10.01 36.46 -48.68
C ASP A 346 -9.19 35.26 -48.15
N LEU A 347 -8.39 35.51 -47.12
CA LEU A 347 -7.62 34.48 -46.42
C LEU A 347 -8.50 33.54 -45.57
N THR A 348 -9.74 33.91 -45.28
CA THR A 348 -10.68 33.07 -44.53
C THR A 348 -11.31 31.98 -45.40
N SER A 349 -11.31 32.15 -46.72
CA SER A 349 -11.79 31.17 -47.71
C SER A 349 -11.03 29.84 -47.72
N TRP A 350 -9.92 29.78 -46.99
CA TRP A 350 -9.11 28.58 -46.79
C TRP A 350 -9.63 27.65 -45.70
N LYS A 351 -10.56 28.11 -44.86
CA LYS A 351 -11.24 27.23 -43.91
C LYS A 351 -11.93 26.09 -44.67
N GLY A 352 -11.67 24.85 -44.27
CA GLY A 352 -12.15 23.63 -44.91
C GLY A 352 -11.33 23.14 -46.11
N LYS A 353 -10.23 23.84 -46.48
CA LYS A 353 -9.35 23.43 -47.60
C LYS A 353 -8.06 22.78 -47.10
N ASN A 354 -7.46 21.92 -47.95
CA ASN A 354 -6.14 21.35 -47.70
C ASN A 354 -5.05 22.35 -48.15
N PRO A 355 -4.16 22.83 -47.26
CA PRO A 355 -3.15 23.83 -47.59
C PRO A 355 -1.92 23.26 -48.30
N LYS A 356 -1.85 21.94 -48.50
CA LYS A 356 -0.71 21.25 -49.14
C LYS A 356 -0.41 21.83 -50.53
N GLY A 357 0.87 22.12 -50.76
CA GLY A 357 1.40 22.55 -52.04
C GLY A 357 2.23 23.83 -51.96
N THR A 358 2.56 24.36 -53.13
CA THR A 358 3.44 25.52 -53.29
C THR A 358 2.70 26.83 -53.05
N TRP A 359 3.17 27.61 -52.09
CA TRP A 359 2.73 28.99 -51.84
C TRP A 359 3.83 29.97 -52.24
N ASN A 360 3.49 31.00 -53.03
CA ASN A 360 4.45 32.01 -53.47
C ASN A 360 4.08 33.40 -52.97
N LEU A 361 5.01 34.07 -52.29
CA LEU A 361 4.92 35.49 -51.98
C LEU A 361 5.64 36.30 -53.07
N LYS A 362 4.89 37.18 -53.74
CA LYS A 362 5.40 38.11 -54.74
C LYS A 362 5.51 39.50 -54.16
N ILE A 363 6.66 40.12 -54.33
CA ILE A 363 6.94 41.48 -53.87
C ILE A 363 7.43 42.28 -55.08
N LYS A 364 6.74 43.37 -55.38
CA LYS A 364 7.00 44.22 -56.54
C LYS A 364 7.19 45.66 -56.11
N ASP A 365 8.21 46.29 -56.66
CA ASP A 365 8.29 47.75 -56.69
C ASP A 365 7.45 48.28 -57.86
N THR A 366 6.43 49.05 -57.53
CA THR A 366 5.46 49.70 -58.43
C THR A 366 5.89 51.11 -58.80
N GLY A 367 6.90 51.66 -58.12
CA GLY A 367 7.63 52.83 -58.56
C GLY A 367 8.36 52.48 -59.84
N PHE A 368 7.73 52.77 -60.97
CA PHE A 368 8.36 52.56 -62.27
C PHE A 368 9.03 53.86 -62.69
N CYS A 369 10.35 53.92 -62.65
CA CYS A 369 11.08 55.00 -63.30
C CYS A 369 11.24 54.66 -64.79
N ILE A 370 10.79 55.57 -65.66
CA ILE A 370 11.05 55.47 -67.10
C ILE A 370 12.33 56.27 -67.36
N PRO A 371 13.44 55.65 -67.78
CA PRO A 371 14.72 56.34 -67.95
C PRO A 371 14.65 57.52 -68.93
N GLN A 372 13.68 57.49 -69.85
CA GLN A 372 13.43 58.54 -70.85
C GLN A 372 12.69 59.76 -70.28
N ILE A 373 12.09 59.65 -69.08
CA ILE A 373 11.25 60.69 -68.46
C ILE A 373 11.94 61.28 -67.21
N ASP A 374 12.67 60.49 -66.42
CA ASP A 374 13.45 60.98 -65.26
C ASP A 374 14.87 60.35 -65.22
N PRO A 375 15.79 60.78 -66.09
CA PRO A 375 17.13 60.21 -66.19
C PRO A 375 18.05 60.51 -65.00
N VAL A 376 17.66 61.42 -64.09
CA VAL A 376 18.48 61.85 -62.95
C VAL A 376 18.18 60.99 -61.71
N ASN A 377 16.91 60.64 -61.48
CA ASN A 377 16.53 59.79 -60.35
C ASN A 377 16.30 58.32 -60.73
N CYS A 378 16.20 58.00 -62.03
CA CYS A 378 16.05 56.63 -62.51
C CYS A 378 17.40 55.92 -62.61
N ASN A 379 17.85 55.35 -61.50
CA ASN A 379 19.08 54.58 -61.47
C ASN A 379 18.81 53.10 -61.78
N VAL A 380 18.72 52.75 -63.06
CA VAL A 380 18.62 51.34 -63.52
C VAL A 380 19.83 50.47 -63.13
N LYS A 381 20.91 51.07 -62.57
CA LYS A 381 22.07 50.36 -62.03
C LYS A 381 21.99 50.12 -60.52
N ALA A 382 21.18 50.88 -59.77
CA ALA A 382 20.86 50.56 -58.37
C ALA A 382 19.81 49.45 -58.37
N ALA A 383 20.30 48.22 -58.39
CA ALA A 383 19.48 47.06 -58.76
C ALA A 383 18.40 46.68 -57.72
N THR A 384 18.30 47.36 -56.58
CA THR A 384 17.54 46.87 -55.42
C THR A 384 17.00 47.96 -54.49
N ASP A 385 15.69 47.97 -54.20
CA ASP A 385 15.04 48.87 -53.23
C ASP A 385 14.60 48.09 -51.98
N GLY A 386 15.60 47.75 -51.17
CA GLY A 386 15.40 47.00 -49.95
C GLY A 386 15.39 45.48 -50.16
N LYS A 387 14.81 44.76 -49.18
CA LYS A 387 14.92 43.29 -49.09
C LYS A 387 13.81 42.67 -48.26
N LEU A 388 13.49 41.42 -48.57
CA LEU A 388 12.64 40.56 -47.75
C LEU A 388 13.46 39.99 -46.58
N ASN A 389 13.06 40.25 -45.34
CA ASN A 389 13.71 39.66 -44.16
C ASN A 389 13.17 38.25 -43.89
N THR A 390 11.85 38.10 -43.79
CA THR A 390 11.18 36.81 -43.60
C THR A 390 9.69 36.92 -43.93
N TRP A 391 9.08 35.78 -44.24
CA TRP A 391 7.63 35.65 -44.21
C TRP A 391 7.24 34.24 -43.75
N LYS A 392 6.05 34.13 -43.17
CA LYS A 392 5.53 32.88 -42.62
C LYS A 392 4.09 32.67 -43.01
N LEU A 393 3.70 31.41 -43.15
CA LEU A 393 2.32 30.96 -43.23
C LEU A 393 1.96 30.25 -41.93
N ARG A 394 0.82 30.59 -41.34
CA ARG A 394 0.28 29.88 -40.18
C ARG A 394 -1.11 29.37 -40.48
N PHE A 395 -1.35 28.12 -40.14
CA PHE A 395 -2.62 27.44 -40.34
C PHE A 395 -3.04 26.82 -39.01
N GLY A 396 -4.25 27.10 -38.55
CA GLY A 396 -4.91 26.18 -37.62
C GLY A 396 -5.44 25.01 -38.44
N VAL A 397 -4.93 23.80 -38.24
CA VAL A 397 -5.30 22.60 -39.01
C VAL A 397 -5.84 21.52 -38.10
N SER A 398 -6.82 20.76 -38.60
CA SER A 398 -7.16 19.45 -38.05
C SER A 398 -6.33 18.39 -38.77
N SER A 399 -5.57 17.59 -38.03
CA SER A 399 -4.71 16.58 -38.64
C SER A 399 -5.56 15.55 -39.39
N GLY A 400 -5.30 15.39 -40.69
CA GLY A 400 -5.85 14.28 -41.48
C GLY A 400 -5.13 12.95 -41.22
N GLN A 401 -4.04 12.96 -40.43
CA GLN A 401 -3.38 11.75 -39.98
C GLN A 401 -4.10 11.22 -38.76
N LEU A 402 -4.64 10.00 -38.88
CA LEU A 402 -5.11 9.23 -37.73
C LEU A 402 -3.95 9.10 -36.74
N VAL A 403 -4.06 9.77 -35.60
CA VAL A 403 -3.19 9.50 -34.46
C VAL A 403 -3.60 8.14 -33.93
N ALA A 404 -2.89 7.10 -34.35
CA ALA A 404 -3.00 5.79 -33.72
C ALA A 404 -2.39 5.92 -32.32
N VAL A 405 -3.23 6.26 -31.34
CA VAL A 405 -2.88 6.12 -29.94
C VAL A 405 -2.81 4.62 -29.66
N GLN A 406 -1.62 4.02 -29.73
CA GLN A 406 -1.40 2.70 -29.13
C GLN A 406 -1.35 2.87 -27.61
N GLY A 407 -2.55 2.96 -27.04
CA GLY A 407 -2.81 2.82 -25.63
C GLY A 407 -3.93 1.80 -25.46
N THR A 408 -3.87 1.01 -24.40
CA THR A 408 -5.10 0.45 -23.86
C THR A 408 -5.99 1.63 -23.48
N LEU A 409 -7.24 1.66 -23.96
CA LEU A 409 -8.26 2.54 -23.39
C LEU A 409 -8.39 2.17 -21.90
N VAL A 410 -7.69 2.89 -21.03
CA VAL A 410 -7.85 2.76 -19.60
C VAL A 410 -9.02 3.66 -19.23
N VAL A 411 -10.22 3.09 -19.21
CA VAL A 411 -11.35 3.70 -18.51
C VAL A 411 -10.98 3.64 -17.03
N GLY A 412 -10.47 4.74 -16.49
CA GLY A 412 -10.03 4.82 -15.11
C GLY A 412 -11.21 4.70 -14.17
N ALA A 413 -11.41 3.53 -13.60
CA ALA A 413 -11.84 3.45 -12.20
C ALA A 413 -10.57 3.66 -11.35
N GLY A 414 -10.35 4.91 -10.93
CA GLY A 414 -9.46 5.37 -9.85
C GLY A 414 -8.11 4.66 -9.61
N GLY A 415 -7.03 5.31 -10.07
CA GLY A 415 -5.64 5.42 -9.53
C GLY A 415 -4.91 4.19 -8.95
N SER A 416 -3.64 3.88 -9.23
CA SER A 416 -2.53 4.54 -9.93
C SER A 416 -1.41 3.48 -10.16
N PRO A 417 -0.40 3.74 -11.01
CA PRO A 417 0.13 2.76 -11.96
C PRO A 417 1.50 2.19 -11.56
N HIS A 418 1.85 0.99 -12.04
CA HIS A 418 3.17 0.73 -12.65
C HIS A 418 3.13 -0.48 -13.60
N THR A 419 3.38 -0.17 -14.87
CA THR A 419 4.08 -0.96 -15.90
C THR A 419 3.63 -2.38 -16.23
N ALA A 420 3.14 -2.57 -17.45
CA ALA A 420 3.67 -3.64 -18.30
C ALA A 420 3.60 -3.22 -19.78
N LEU A 421 4.78 -3.10 -20.37
CA LEU A 421 5.05 -2.99 -21.81
C LEU A 421 4.54 -4.24 -22.55
N GLY A 422 3.98 -4.03 -23.74
CA GLY A 422 3.81 -5.05 -24.77
C GLY A 422 3.91 -4.37 -26.14
N ALA A 423 4.97 -4.70 -26.88
CA ALA A 423 5.52 -3.92 -28.00
C ALA A 423 4.74 -4.03 -29.33
N MET A 424 4.83 -2.97 -30.14
CA MET A 424 5.07 -3.09 -31.58
C MET A 424 6.35 -2.34 -31.95
N SER A 425 7.36 -3.07 -32.41
CA SER A 425 8.56 -2.58 -33.08
C SER A 425 8.22 -2.19 -34.53
N THR A 426 8.92 -1.39 -35.34
CA THR A 426 10.26 -0.81 -35.49
C THR A 426 10.04 0.46 -36.37
N SER A 427 10.88 1.49 -36.52
CA SER A 427 12.32 1.51 -36.75
C SER A 427 12.87 2.95 -36.65
N GLN A 428 13.99 3.06 -35.94
CA GLN A 428 15.12 3.99 -36.15
C GLN A 428 14.94 5.52 -36.00
N LYS A 429 15.57 5.97 -34.90
CA LYS A 429 16.55 7.06 -34.76
C LYS A 429 16.02 8.49 -34.58
N GLY A 430 16.18 8.97 -33.34
CA GLY A 430 16.70 10.33 -33.13
C GLY A 430 16.09 11.12 -31.98
N GLN A 431 16.45 10.76 -30.75
CA GLN A 431 16.66 11.63 -29.58
C GLN A 431 15.54 12.58 -29.10
N ALA A 432 15.14 12.34 -27.85
CA ALA A 432 14.34 13.23 -27.02
C ALA A 432 15.09 14.51 -26.64
N ALA A 433 14.36 15.60 -26.45
CA ALA A 433 14.74 16.70 -25.57
C ALA A 433 13.50 17.22 -24.83
N ILE A 434 13.56 17.19 -23.50
CA ILE A 434 12.67 17.88 -22.57
C ILE A 434 13.10 19.36 -22.56
N VAL A 435 12.16 20.29 -22.68
CA VAL A 435 12.39 21.67 -22.23
C VAL A 435 11.18 22.15 -21.43
N ALA A 436 11.42 22.37 -20.14
CA ALA A 436 10.53 23.06 -19.23
C ALA A 436 10.47 24.56 -19.57
N GLY A 437 9.30 25.19 -19.41
CA GLY A 437 9.16 26.64 -19.56
C GLY A 437 7.83 27.16 -19.02
N TYR A 438 7.84 27.65 -17.79
CA TYR A 438 6.78 28.49 -17.23
C TYR A 438 6.72 29.85 -17.96
N PRO A 439 5.54 30.42 -18.28
CA PRO A 439 5.47 31.81 -18.67
C PRO A 439 5.38 32.70 -17.43
N ALA A 440 6.40 33.55 -17.26
CA ALA A 440 6.44 34.60 -16.26
C ALA A 440 5.34 35.66 -16.53
N LEU A 441 4.47 35.88 -15.54
CA LEU A 441 3.62 37.07 -15.46
C LEU A 441 4.47 38.27 -15.01
N TRP A 442 4.65 39.25 -15.89
CA TRP A 442 5.25 40.54 -15.52
C TRP A 442 4.27 41.28 -14.60
N THR A 443 4.48 41.18 -13.30
CA THR A 443 3.70 41.96 -12.31
C THR A 443 4.36 43.33 -12.17
N LEU A 444 3.71 44.37 -12.68
CA LEU A 444 4.15 45.74 -12.48
C LEU A 444 3.83 46.14 -11.03
N VAL A 445 4.87 46.49 -10.26
CA VAL A 445 4.75 46.95 -8.88
C VAL A 445 4.54 48.47 -8.91
N VAL A 446 3.38 48.95 -8.45
CA VAL A 446 3.08 50.39 -8.39
C VAL A 446 2.60 50.80 -6.99
N PRO A 447 3.00 51.99 -6.50
CA PRO A 447 2.59 52.48 -5.20
C PRO A 447 1.15 53.05 -5.20
N ASP A 448 0.61 53.48 -6.35
CA ASP A 448 -0.75 54.03 -6.45
C ASP A 448 -1.45 53.66 -7.78
N LEU A 449 -2.76 53.38 -7.69
CA LEU A 449 -3.67 53.06 -8.81
C LEU A 449 -4.05 54.31 -9.61
N ALA A 450 -4.04 55.49 -8.98
CA ALA A 450 -4.39 56.75 -9.66
C ALA A 450 -3.41 57.10 -10.79
N ALA A 451 -2.15 56.66 -10.68
CA ALA A 451 -1.12 56.88 -11.68
C ALA A 451 -1.29 56.05 -12.98
N GLN A 452 -2.23 55.08 -13.03
CA GLN A 452 -2.37 54.12 -14.14
C GLN A 452 -3.67 54.21 -14.94
N GLN A 453 -4.59 55.11 -14.59
CA GLN A 453 -5.89 55.18 -15.28
C GLN A 453 -5.79 55.52 -16.78
N SER A 454 -4.65 56.06 -17.24
CA SER A 454 -4.43 56.47 -18.63
C SER A 454 -3.62 55.50 -19.51
N VAL A 455 -3.08 54.38 -19.00
CA VAL A 455 -2.12 53.55 -19.78
C VAL A 455 -2.34 52.02 -19.76
N ALA A 456 -3.16 51.46 -18.86
CA ALA A 456 -3.29 50.00 -18.75
C ALA A 456 -4.25 49.38 -19.80
N THR A 457 -4.07 48.11 -20.18
CA THR A 457 -5.01 47.32 -21.02
C THR A 457 -5.92 46.42 -20.16
N PRO A 458 -7.11 45.99 -20.65
CA PRO A 458 -7.93 44.98 -19.97
C PRO A 458 -7.16 43.66 -19.77
N GLY A 459 -7.28 43.05 -18.59
CA GLY A 459 -6.55 41.82 -18.21
C GLY A 459 -5.18 42.05 -17.58
N GLN A 460 -4.73 43.31 -17.46
CA GLN A 460 -3.48 43.63 -16.78
C GLN A 460 -3.63 43.47 -15.26
N ALA A 461 -2.68 42.75 -14.64
CA ALA A 461 -2.60 42.53 -13.19
C ALA A 461 -1.55 43.44 -12.55
N VAL A 462 -1.86 44.00 -11.38
CA VAL A 462 -1.00 44.94 -10.65
C VAL A 462 -0.97 44.55 -9.18
N TYR A 463 0.23 44.45 -8.60
CA TYR A 463 0.42 44.22 -7.16
C TYR A 463 0.65 45.55 -6.44
N ARG A 464 -0.23 45.88 -5.50
CA ARG A 464 -0.13 47.04 -4.61
C ARG A 464 0.71 46.65 -3.40
N THR A 465 1.91 47.21 -3.28
CA THR A 465 2.82 46.90 -2.16
C THR A 465 2.34 47.43 -0.83
N ASP A 466 1.65 48.56 -0.83
CA ASP A 466 1.11 49.20 0.37
C ASP A 466 -0.15 48.47 0.89
N LEU A 467 -0.94 47.87 0.01
CA LEU A 467 -2.12 47.07 0.37
C LEU A 467 -1.83 45.56 0.46
N LYS A 468 -0.65 45.12 -0.01
CA LYS A 468 -0.26 43.69 -0.18
C LYS A 468 -1.30 42.86 -0.93
N LYS A 469 -1.90 43.43 -1.97
CA LYS A 469 -3.03 42.85 -2.71
C LYS A 469 -2.83 42.99 -4.21
N THR A 470 -3.30 42.00 -4.96
CA THR A 470 -3.29 42.01 -6.43
C THR A 470 -4.63 42.50 -6.94
N PHE A 471 -4.61 43.36 -7.96
CA PHE A 471 -5.80 43.87 -8.62
C PHE A 471 -5.71 43.57 -10.12
N VAL A 472 -6.84 43.21 -10.74
CA VAL A 472 -6.95 43.00 -12.18
C VAL A 472 -7.96 43.97 -12.77
N ARG A 473 -7.65 44.52 -13.94
CA ARG A 473 -8.54 45.46 -14.63
C ARG A 473 -9.56 44.74 -15.51
N HIS A 474 -10.84 44.89 -15.18
CA HIS A 474 -11.97 44.43 -15.98
C HIS A 474 -12.84 45.64 -16.37
N ASP A 475 -13.04 45.89 -17.66
CA ASP A 475 -13.90 46.96 -18.20
C ASP A 475 -13.73 48.33 -17.51
N LYS A 476 -12.49 48.84 -17.54
CA LYS A 476 -12.07 50.14 -16.96
C LYS A 476 -12.13 50.24 -15.43
N GLN A 477 -12.56 49.20 -14.72
CA GLN A 477 -12.54 49.15 -13.25
C GLN A 477 -11.48 48.16 -12.75
N TRP A 478 -10.81 48.52 -11.65
CA TRP A 478 -9.90 47.62 -10.95
C TRP A 478 -10.70 46.81 -9.93
N ARG A 479 -10.59 45.48 -10.00
CA ARG A 479 -11.18 44.57 -9.03
C ARG A 479 -10.05 43.89 -8.26
N GLU A 480 -10.20 43.80 -6.94
CA GLU A 480 -9.29 43.02 -6.10
C GLU A 480 -9.38 41.55 -6.50
N VAL A 481 -8.23 40.93 -6.76
CA VAL A 481 -8.15 39.48 -6.85
C VAL A 481 -8.24 38.97 -5.42
N LEU A 482 -9.38 38.39 -5.07
CA LEU A 482 -9.57 37.78 -3.76
C LEU A 482 -8.69 36.53 -3.66
N THR A 483 -7.44 36.69 -3.25
CA THR A 483 -6.58 35.59 -2.80
C THR A 483 -6.89 35.33 -1.33
N GLY A 484 -8.08 34.80 -1.06
CA GLY A 484 -8.31 34.01 0.16
C GLY A 484 -7.85 32.57 -0.06
N PRO A 485 -7.69 31.75 0.99
CA PRO A 485 -7.54 30.31 0.80
C PRO A 485 -8.70 29.80 -0.05
N MET A 486 -8.39 29.24 -1.22
CA MET A 486 -9.34 28.80 -2.22
C MET A 486 -9.32 27.28 -2.27
N CYS A 487 -10.30 26.67 -1.62
CA CYS A 487 -10.48 25.23 -1.65
C CYS A 487 -10.59 24.71 -3.10
N GLY A 488 -9.70 23.79 -3.48
CA GLY A 488 -9.67 23.11 -4.77
C GLY A 488 -8.63 23.62 -5.76
N ASP A 489 -7.67 24.46 -5.34
CA ASP A 489 -6.58 24.95 -6.21
C ASP A 489 -5.33 24.03 -6.24
N GLY A 490 -5.37 22.94 -5.47
CA GLY A 490 -4.35 21.90 -5.40
C GLY A 490 -3.20 22.23 -4.45
N VAL A 491 -3.27 23.32 -3.70
CA VAL A 491 -2.25 23.73 -2.73
C VAL A 491 -2.93 24.05 -1.40
N ARG A 492 -2.46 23.43 -0.30
CA ARG A 492 -3.02 23.72 1.02
C ARG A 492 -2.52 25.06 1.56
N ASP A 493 -3.39 26.05 1.65
CA ASP A 493 -3.10 27.39 2.12
C ASP A 493 -3.95 27.78 3.34
N GLY A 494 -3.36 28.50 4.30
CA GLY A 494 -4.09 29.02 5.46
C GLY A 494 -4.64 27.94 6.42
N THR A 495 -5.97 27.84 6.54
CA THR A 495 -6.67 26.96 7.52
C THR A 495 -7.13 25.62 6.95
N GLU A 496 -6.70 25.26 5.74
CA GLU A 496 -7.13 24.05 5.04
C GLU A 496 -6.52 22.78 5.64
N VAL A 497 -7.34 21.74 5.78
CA VAL A 497 -6.91 20.41 6.27
C VAL A 497 -6.38 19.56 5.12
N CYS A 498 -6.93 19.78 3.92
CA CYS A 498 -6.56 19.17 2.64
C CYS A 498 -6.95 20.14 1.50
N ASP A 499 -6.41 19.96 0.29
CA ASP A 499 -6.86 20.68 -0.91
C ASP A 499 -6.74 19.78 -2.15
N GLY A 500 -7.85 19.53 -2.84
CA GLY A 500 -7.88 18.69 -4.04
C GLY A 500 -7.22 17.32 -3.80
N ASN A 501 -6.06 17.12 -4.43
CA ASN A 501 -5.24 15.90 -4.28
C ASN A 501 -4.16 16.00 -3.19
N ASP A 502 -3.89 17.19 -2.65
CA ASP A 502 -3.03 17.35 -1.47
C ASP A 502 -3.83 17.00 -0.20
N LEU A 503 -3.82 15.71 0.13
CA LEU A 503 -4.48 15.16 1.32
C LEU A 503 -3.61 15.26 2.58
N ASN A 504 -2.59 16.12 2.62
CA ASN A 504 -1.66 16.22 3.75
C ASN A 504 -0.99 14.88 4.11
N LYS A 505 -0.72 14.03 3.09
CA LYS A 505 -0.20 12.67 3.24
C LYS A 505 -1.07 11.77 4.15
N LYS A 506 -2.35 12.09 4.30
CA LYS A 506 -3.33 11.24 4.99
C LYS A 506 -3.95 10.25 4.00
N ASP A 507 -4.30 9.08 4.50
CA ASP A 507 -5.03 8.03 3.79
C ASP A 507 -6.27 7.61 4.61
N CYS A 508 -7.09 6.70 4.09
CA CYS A 508 -8.26 6.21 4.82
C CYS A 508 -7.87 5.63 6.19
N ALA A 509 -6.70 5.01 6.34
CA ALA A 509 -6.25 4.48 7.62
C ALA A 509 -5.95 5.57 8.65
N ALA A 510 -5.39 6.71 8.21
CA ALA A 510 -5.06 7.84 9.07
C ALA A 510 -6.28 8.65 9.53
N VAL A 511 -7.38 8.62 8.78
CA VAL A 511 -8.59 9.43 9.07
C VAL A 511 -9.76 8.60 9.64
N LYS A 512 -9.93 7.35 9.19
CA LYS A 512 -10.96 6.39 9.69
C LYS A 512 -10.42 5.33 10.66
N GLY A 513 -9.10 5.17 10.77
CA GLY A 513 -8.44 4.23 11.67
C GLY A 513 -7.75 3.05 10.95
N THR A 514 -6.76 2.44 11.63
CA THR A 514 -5.93 1.36 11.09
C THR A 514 -6.74 0.22 10.48
N GLY A 515 -6.47 -0.11 9.21
CA GLY A 515 -7.15 -1.17 8.47
C GLY A 515 -8.28 -0.70 7.54
N SER A 516 -8.66 0.58 7.59
CA SER A 516 -9.55 1.20 6.59
C SER A 516 -8.87 1.22 5.23
N LYS A 517 -9.59 0.84 4.18
CA LYS A 517 -9.08 0.84 2.79
C LYS A 517 -9.95 1.74 1.92
N GLY A 518 -9.56 1.92 0.67
CA GLY A 518 -10.30 2.76 -0.29
C GLY A 518 -9.63 4.10 -0.52
N THR A 519 -10.37 5.01 -1.14
CA THR A 519 -9.86 6.30 -1.58
C THR A 519 -10.30 7.38 -0.60
N LEU A 520 -9.33 8.11 -0.03
CA LEU A 520 -9.59 9.31 0.74
C LEU A 520 -9.64 10.49 -0.23
N SER A 521 -10.58 11.41 -0.02
CA SER A 521 -10.70 12.65 -0.82
C SER A 521 -10.83 13.86 0.11
N CYS A 522 -10.54 15.07 -0.40
CA CYS A 522 -10.80 16.28 0.35
C CYS A 522 -12.28 16.68 0.26
N ALA A 523 -12.87 17.16 1.36
CA ALA A 523 -14.23 17.70 1.31
C ALA A 523 -14.26 19.01 0.51
N ALA A 524 -15.39 19.34 -0.10
CA ALA A 524 -15.55 20.53 -0.94
C ALA A 524 -15.34 21.87 -0.21
N ASP A 525 -15.26 21.85 1.13
CA ASP A 525 -14.98 23.03 1.95
C ASP A 525 -13.53 23.08 2.46
N CYS A 526 -12.71 22.06 2.15
CA CYS A 526 -11.32 21.89 2.56
C CYS A 526 -11.05 21.95 4.08
N LYS A 527 -12.11 21.92 4.89
CA LYS A 527 -12.04 21.91 6.36
C LYS A 527 -12.06 20.51 6.93
N SER A 528 -12.31 19.50 6.10
CA SER A 528 -12.41 18.10 6.48
C SER A 528 -12.10 17.17 5.30
N PHE A 529 -11.92 15.88 5.58
CA PHE A 529 -11.79 14.86 4.54
C PHE A 529 -13.16 14.27 4.17
N ASP A 530 -13.43 14.05 2.88
CA ASP A 530 -14.53 13.21 2.42
C ASP A 530 -14.09 11.74 2.48
N VAL A 531 -14.75 11.00 3.37
CA VAL A 531 -14.45 9.61 3.73
C VAL A 531 -15.50 8.63 3.18
N LYS A 532 -16.40 9.05 2.28
CA LYS A 532 -17.47 8.19 1.73
C LYS A 532 -16.94 6.99 0.94
N GLN A 533 -15.78 7.14 0.29
CA GLN A 533 -15.13 6.06 -0.47
C GLN A 533 -14.09 5.27 0.34
N CYS A 534 -13.88 5.64 1.60
CA CYS A 534 -13.19 4.78 2.53
C CYS A 534 -14.14 3.65 2.94
N SER A 535 -13.71 2.39 2.77
CA SER A 535 -14.42 1.28 3.39
C SER A 535 -14.29 1.41 4.90
N GLU A 536 -15.41 1.21 5.60
CA GLU A 536 -15.39 1.09 7.06
C GLU A 536 -14.38 -0.01 7.45
N PRO A 537 -13.42 0.24 8.34
CA PRO A 537 -12.54 -0.82 8.85
C PRO A 537 -13.43 -1.82 9.60
N PRO A 538 -13.52 -3.10 9.21
CA PRO A 538 -14.46 -4.00 9.86
C PRO A 538 -13.91 -4.60 11.16
N TYR A 539 -12.90 -4.00 11.79
CA TYR A 539 -12.22 -4.62 12.92
C TYR A 539 -12.03 -3.63 14.05
N PHE A 540 -12.76 -3.84 15.15
CA PHE A 540 -12.45 -3.26 16.46
C PHE A 540 -12.08 -1.76 16.38
N VAL A 541 -12.86 -0.98 15.62
CA VAL A 541 -12.51 0.41 15.24
C VAL A 541 -12.33 1.28 16.47
N GLY A 542 -11.17 1.91 16.59
CA GLY A 542 -10.82 2.73 17.75
C GLY A 542 -10.55 1.93 19.02
N SER A 543 -10.30 0.62 18.93
CA SER A 543 -9.86 -0.19 20.08
C SER A 543 -8.57 0.37 20.68
N LYS A 544 -8.52 0.44 22.01
CA LYS A 544 -7.32 0.79 22.78
C LYS A 544 -6.49 -0.45 23.16
N LEU A 545 -7.05 -1.65 22.97
CA LEU A 545 -6.51 -2.91 23.49
C LEU A 545 -6.11 -3.91 22.41
N ILE A 546 -6.67 -3.79 21.21
CA ILE A 546 -6.54 -4.79 20.15
C ILE A 546 -5.81 -4.15 18.98
N ASP A 547 -4.62 -4.65 18.69
CA ASP A 547 -3.82 -4.26 17.52
C ASP A 547 -4.14 -5.15 16.30
N ALA A 548 -3.46 -4.90 15.17
CA ALA A 548 -3.66 -5.66 13.93
C ALA A 548 -3.43 -7.18 14.07
N ALA A 549 -2.49 -7.59 14.93
CA ALA A 549 -2.22 -8.99 15.19
C ALA A 549 -3.33 -9.62 16.05
N GLY A 550 -3.82 -8.89 17.06
CA GLY A 550 -4.93 -9.28 17.91
C GLY A 550 -6.24 -9.46 17.12
N ILE A 551 -6.52 -8.55 16.18
CA ILE A 551 -7.65 -8.66 15.24
C ILE A 551 -7.59 -10.00 14.51
N SER A 552 -6.44 -10.30 13.90
CA SER A 552 -6.25 -11.50 13.10
C SER A 552 -6.44 -12.77 13.94
N LEU A 553 -5.89 -12.80 15.16
CA LEU A 553 -6.04 -13.92 16.08
C LEU A 553 -7.50 -14.12 16.51
N ILE A 554 -8.19 -13.07 16.93
CA ILE A 554 -9.58 -13.17 17.39
C ILE A 554 -10.48 -13.68 16.27
N ASN A 555 -10.38 -13.11 15.07
CA ASN A 555 -11.19 -13.50 13.93
C ASN A 555 -10.91 -14.93 13.47
N ALA A 556 -9.64 -15.34 13.48
CA ALA A 556 -9.26 -16.73 13.25
C ALA A 556 -9.87 -17.68 14.30
N TRP A 557 -9.84 -17.31 15.58
CA TRP A 557 -10.42 -18.14 16.65
C TRP A 557 -11.94 -18.23 16.63
N VAL A 558 -12.62 -17.18 16.16
CA VAL A 558 -14.08 -17.17 15.95
C VAL A 558 -14.48 -17.94 14.68
N GLY A 559 -13.55 -18.16 13.74
CA GLY A 559 -13.79 -18.92 12.51
C GLY A 559 -14.31 -18.08 11.34
N ASN A 560 -14.13 -16.76 11.36
CA ASN A 560 -14.40 -15.88 10.24
C ASN A 560 -13.35 -14.75 10.20
N ALA A 561 -12.43 -14.83 9.24
CA ALA A 561 -11.33 -13.88 9.07
C ALA A 561 -11.80 -12.42 8.86
N THR A 562 -12.99 -12.24 8.27
CA THR A 562 -13.58 -10.94 7.95
C THR A 562 -14.67 -10.51 8.92
N GLN A 563 -14.76 -11.16 10.09
CA GLN A 563 -15.81 -10.86 11.06
C GLN A 563 -15.76 -9.41 11.52
N GLN A 564 -16.92 -8.76 11.45
CA GLN A 564 -17.13 -7.40 11.89
C GLN A 564 -17.52 -7.33 13.37
N TRP A 565 -16.91 -6.39 14.09
CA TRP A 565 -17.13 -6.15 15.52
C TRP A 565 -17.44 -4.69 15.80
N VAL A 566 -18.47 -4.44 16.61
CA VAL A 566 -18.91 -3.09 16.98
C VAL A 566 -18.82 -2.92 18.49
N LEU A 567 -18.24 -1.82 18.95
CA LEU A 567 -18.10 -1.53 20.38
C LEU A 567 -19.49 -1.33 21.00
N CYS A 568 -19.80 -2.04 22.08
CA CYS A 568 -20.97 -1.73 22.91
C CYS A 568 -20.56 -1.11 24.25
N TYR A 569 -19.40 -1.47 24.80
CA TYR A 569 -18.95 -0.98 26.09
C TYR A 569 -17.43 -0.82 26.11
N ARG A 570 -16.97 0.27 26.74
CA ARG A 570 -15.57 0.56 27.04
C ARG A 570 -15.50 1.20 28.42
N ARG A 571 -14.69 0.63 29.31
CA ARG A 571 -14.59 1.07 30.71
C ARG A 571 -14.14 2.53 30.84
N SER A 572 -13.13 2.96 30.08
CA SER A 572 -12.65 4.35 30.13
C SER A 572 -13.66 5.40 29.65
N GLU A 573 -14.66 5.00 28.84
CA GLU A 573 -15.66 5.91 28.29
C GLU A 573 -17.01 5.84 29.00
N HIS A 574 -17.38 4.65 29.50
CA HIS A 574 -18.70 4.40 30.06
C HIS A 574 -18.68 4.16 31.58
N GLY A 575 -17.50 4.25 32.21
CA GLY A 575 -17.32 4.05 33.65
C GLY A 575 -17.24 2.58 34.05
N ALA A 576 -16.65 2.29 35.21
CA ALA A 576 -16.39 0.93 35.68
C ALA A 576 -17.60 0.32 36.42
N SER A 577 -18.60 -0.15 35.67
CA SER A 577 -19.85 -0.70 36.23
C SER A 577 -20.43 -1.83 35.38
N SER A 578 -20.67 -2.98 36.01
CA SER A 578 -21.37 -4.15 35.41
C SER A 578 -22.77 -3.79 34.92
N THR A 579 -23.51 -3.00 35.68
CA THR A 579 -24.83 -2.47 35.27
C THR A 579 -24.73 -1.69 33.96
N THR A 580 -23.70 -0.84 33.81
CA THR A 580 -23.48 -0.10 32.56
C THR A 580 -23.13 -1.04 31.41
N PHE A 581 -22.26 -2.02 31.63
CA PHE A 581 -21.95 -3.05 30.64
C PHE A 581 -23.22 -3.76 30.15
N HIS A 582 -24.03 -4.29 31.06
CA HIS A 582 -25.25 -5.01 30.71
C HIS A 582 -26.28 -4.14 29.99
N SER A 583 -26.46 -2.89 30.43
CA SER A 583 -27.38 -1.95 29.76
C SER A 583 -27.01 -1.68 28.30
N ARG A 584 -25.72 -1.74 27.96
CA ARG A 584 -25.21 -1.43 26.62
C ARG A 584 -25.00 -2.65 25.74
N CYS A 585 -24.69 -3.80 26.31
CA CYS A 585 -24.27 -5.00 25.56
C CYS A 585 -25.28 -6.14 25.56
N ASN A 586 -26.28 -6.13 26.46
CA ASN A 586 -27.31 -7.17 26.45
C ASN A 586 -28.09 -7.19 25.12
N ASN A 587 -28.55 -8.37 24.73
CA ASN A 587 -29.36 -8.65 23.54
C ASN A 587 -28.73 -8.24 22.20
N LYS A 588 -27.40 -8.04 22.14
CA LYS A 588 -26.68 -7.68 20.89
C LYS A 588 -26.12 -8.87 20.12
N GLY A 589 -26.34 -10.09 20.60
CA GLY A 589 -25.79 -11.31 19.97
C GLY A 589 -24.39 -11.67 20.51
N PRO A 590 -23.60 -12.43 19.74
CA PRO A 590 -22.28 -12.88 20.18
C PRO A 590 -21.33 -11.70 20.47
N THR A 591 -20.51 -11.80 21.52
CA THR A 591 -19.58 -10.73 21.90
C THR A 591 -18.15 -11.21 22.15
N ILE A 592 -17.18 -10.34 21.92
CA ILE A 592 -15.80 -10.45 22.40
C ILE A 592 -15.59 -9.43 23.50
N SER A 593 -15.11 -9.88 24.66
CA SER A 593 -14.64 -8.98 25.72
C SER A 593 -13.13 -9.06 25.82
N VAL A 594 -12.45 -7.91 25.86
CA VAL A 594 -11.00 -7.78 25.98
C VAL A 594 -10.67 -6.91 27.18
N VAL A 595 -9.86 -7.45 28.08
CA VAL A 595 -9.44 -6.86 29.35
C VAL A 595 -7.95 -6.59 29.29
N LYS A 596 -7.52 -5.43 29.80
CA LYS A 596 -6.13 -5.16 30.17
C LYS A 596 -6.03 -4.98 31.68
N ASN A 597 -5.04 -5.61 32.30
CA ASN A 597 -4.77 -5.44 33.74
C ASN A 597 -3.51 -4.60 34.01
N ASN A 598 -3.25 -4.33 35.29
CA ASN A 598 -2.07 -3.61 35.78
C ASN A 598 -0.74 -4.37 35.60
N LEU A 599 -0.79 -5.66 35.23
CA LEU A 599 0.38 -6.46 34.83
C LEU A 599 0.66 -6.36 33.32
N ASN A 600 -0.05 -5.50 32.59
CA ASN A 600 0.01 -5.36 31.13
C ASN A 600 -0.39 -6.62 30.33
N HIS A 601 -1.10 -7.57 30.94
CA HIS A 601 -1.71 -8.67 30.22
C HIS A 601 -3.02 -8.22 29.54
N VAL A 602 -3.17 -8.58 28.27
CA VAL A 602 -4.36 -8.37 27.45
C VAL A 602 -4.97 -9.74 27.15
N TYR A 603 -6.18 -9.97 27.64
CA TYR A 603 -6.86 -11.27 27.64
C TYR A 603 -8.37 -11.09 27.64
N GLY A 604 -9.13 -12.18 27.52
CA GLY A 604 -10.58 -12.06 27.47
C GLY A 604 -11.30 -13.34 27.11
N GLY A 605 -12.52 -13.18 26.63
CA GLY A 605 -13.41 -14.29 26.29
C GLY A 605 -14.36 -13.98 25.14
N TYR A 606 -14.70 -15.02 24.41
CA TYR A 606 -15.76 -15.03 23.40
C TYR A 606 -17.04 -15.62 23.98
N ALA A 607 -18.11 -14.84 23.91
CA ALA A 607 -19.47 -15.24 24.21
C ALA A 607 -20.22 -15.49 22.90
N PRO A 608 -20.48 -16.75 22.51
CA PRO A 608 -21.22 -17.07 21.28
C PRO A 608 -22.74 -16.85 21.41
N ILE A 609 -23.23 -16.59 22.63
CA ILE A 609 -24.63 -16.33 22.95
C ILE A 609 -24.69 -14.94 23.58
N SER A 610 -25.77 -14.21 23.31
CA SER A 610 -25.98 -12.87 23.87
C SER A 610 -26.04 -12.89 25.40
N TRP A 611 -25.48 -11.86 26.01
CA TRP A 611 -25.76 -11.51 27.41
C TRP A 611 -27.21 -11.06 27.55
N THR A 612 -27.85 -11.43 28.66
CA THR A 612 -29.27 -11.15 28.93
C THR A 612 -29.53 -10.80 30.41
N SER A 613 -28.50 -10.79 31.26
CA SER A 613 -28.63 -10.64 32.71
C SER A 613 -29.47 -11.73 33.36
N LYS A 614 -29.36 -12.97 32.88
CA LYS A 614 -30.18 -14.12 33.30
C LYS A 614 -30.12 -14.48 34.79
N GLY A 615 -29.05 -14.10 35.49
CA GLY A 615 -28.77 -14.49 36.87
C GLY A 615 -28.34 -15.95 37.03
N SER A 616 -27.95 -16.63 35.95
CA SER A 616 -27.60 -18.05 35.98
C SER A 616 -26.47 -18.40 35.01
N TYR A 617 -25.98 -19.64 35.09
CA TYR A 617 -25.12 -20.20 34.06
C TYR A 617 -25.86 -20.29 32.71
N VAL A 618 -25.09 -20.13 31.64
CA VAL A 618 -25.53 -20.19 30.24
C VAL A 618 -24.74 -21.28 29.53
N SER A 619 -25.47 -22.14 28.80
CA SER A 619 -24.89 -23.30 28.16
C SER A 619 -24.40 -23.02 26.74
N THR A 620 -23.16 -23.39 26.44
CA THR A 620 -22.61 -23.36 25.08
C THR A 620 -21.33 -24.18 24.96
N THR A 621 -21.08 -24.75 23.79
CA THR A 621 -19.81 -25.44 23.45
C THR A 621 -18.88 -24.58 22.59
N LYS A 622 -19.32 -23.36 22.23
CA LYS A 622 -18.59 -22.46 21.32
C LYS A 622 -17.88 -21.31 22.03
N SER A 623 -18.02 -21.18 23.35
CA SER A 623 -17.29 -20.17 24.12
C SER A 623 -15.82 -20.57 24.23
N PHE A 624 -14.97 -19.56 24.31
CA PHE A 624 -13.55 -19.75 24.58
C PHE A 624 -12.98 -18.55 25.32
N LEU A 625 -11.94 -18.80 26.11
CA LEU A 625 -11.08 -17.75 26.66
C LEU A 625 -9.86 -17.57 25.77
N PHE A 626 -9.19 -16.43 25.87
CA PHE A 626 -7.97 -16.17 25.13
C PHE A 626 -7.05 -15.19 25.85
N SER A 627 -5.76 -15.25 25.53
CA SER A 627 -4.75 -14.26 25.88
C SER A 627 -4.13 -13.73 24.59
N LEU A 628 -4.25 -12.42 24.34
CA LEU A 628 -3.57 -11.75 23.23
C LEU A 628 -2.08 -11.57 23.54
N THR A 629 -1.73 -11.27 24.80
CA THR A 629 -0.34 -11.17 25.26
C THR A 629 0.43 -12.46 25.00
N ASN A 630 -0.15 -13.61 25.38
CA ASN A 630 0.49 -14.92 25.20
C ASN A 630 0.10 -15.62 23.89
N LYS A 631 -0.71 -14.97 23.04
CA LYS A 631 -1.23 -15.52 21.77
C LYS A 631 -1.84 -16.92 21.92
N LYS A 632 -2.53 -17.18 23.03
CA LYS A 632 -3.12 -18.50 23.36
C LYS A 632 -4.64 -18.46 23.37
N LYS A 633 -5.25 -19.51 22.82
CA LYS A 633 -6.68 -19.82 22.91
C LYS A 633 -6.90 -20.92 23.94
N PHE A 634 -7.93 -20.75 24.77
CA PHE A 634 -8.41 -21.71 25.74
C PHE A 634 -9.84 -22.10 25.32
N PRO A 635 -9.99 -23.06 24.39
CA PRO A 635 -11.30 -23.43 23.87
C PRO A 635 -12.14 -24.15 24.93
N TYR A 636 -13.43 -24.31 24.63
CA TYR A 636 -14.32 -25.17 25.41
C TYR A 636 -13.72 -26.57 25.63
N TYR A 637 -13.92 -27.10 26.83
CA TYR A 637 -13.40 -28.40 27.27
C TYR A 637 -14.54 -29.33 27.73
N LYS A 638 -15.21 -28.97 28.83
CA LYS A 638 -16.24 -29.79 29.47
C LYS A 638 -17.27 -28.93 30.21
N SER A 639 -18.31 -29.58 30.73
CA SER A 639 -19.41 -28.92 31.47
C SER A 639 -20.11 -27.84 30.65
N PRO A 640 -20.78 -28.21 29.54
CA PRO A 640 -21.37 -27.25 28.61
C PRO A 640 -22.46 -26.40 29.27
N ASN A 641 -23.07 -26.88 30.36
CA ASN A 641 -24.10 -26.15 31.11
C ASN A 641 -23.56 -24.91 31.83
N ASN A 642 -22.25 -24.86 32.10
CA ASN A 642 -21.62 -23.86 32.94
C ASN A 642 -20.58 -23.01 32.18
N SER A 643 -20.65 -22.96 30.85
CA SER A 643 -19.61 -22.32 30.02
C SER A 643 -19.57 -20.79 30.14
N MET A 644 -20.68 -20.16 30.47
CA MET A 644 -20.78 -18.71 30.73
C MET A 644 -21.63 -18.48 31.98
N TYR A 645 -21.44 -17.34 32.65
CA TYR A 645 -22.28 -16.93 33.78
C TYR A 645 -22.82 -15.52 33.52
N ASP A 646 -24.12 -15.41 33.26
CA ASP A 646 -24.78 -14.19 32.81
C ASP A 646 -25.54 -13.55 33.98
N ASN A 647 -24.85 -12.83 34.85
CA ASN A 647 -25.42 -12.20 36.04
C ASN A 647 -25.19 -10.68 36.01
N ASN A 648 -26.24 -9.89 36.24
CA ASN A 648 -26.17 -8.43 36.14
C ASN A 648 -25.19 -7.75 37.11
N GLY A 649 -24.88 -8.38 38.23
CA GLY A 649 -23.94 -7.85 39.22
C GLY A 649 -22.49 -8.10 38.84
N TYR A 650 -22.22 -8.86 37.77
CA TYR A 650 -20.88 -9.26 37.35
C TYR A 650 -20.52 -8.61 36.01
N GLY A 651 -19.22 -8.46 35.75
CA GLY A 651 -18.75 -8.20 34.40
C GLY A 651 -18.81 -9.46 33.53
N PRO A 652 -18.27 -9.40 32.31
CA PRO A 652 -18.17 -10.58 31.44
C PRO A 652 -17.48 -11.76 32.15
N THR A 653 -18.17 -12.89 32.28
CA THR A 653 -17.74 -14.04 33.11
C THR A 653 -17.95 -15.38 32.39
N TRP A 654 -16.96 -16.27 32.48
CA TRP A 654 -16.94 -17.58 31.80
C TRP A 654 -16.60 -18.73 32.74
N GLY A 655 -17.13 -19.91 32.43
CA GLY A 655 -16.79 -21.19 33.03
C GLY A 655 -17.46 -21.49 34.37
N GLY A 656 -17.58 -22.78 34.69
CA GLY A 656 -18.12 -23.27 35.96
C GLY A 656 -17.14 -22.99 37.10
N ASN A 657 -17.64 -22.49 38.24
CA ASN A 657 -16.82 -21.85 39.29
C ASN A 657 -15.95 -20.66 38.80
N HIS A 658 -16.27 -20.15 37.60
CA HIS A 658 -15.62 -19.05 36.91
C HIS A 658 -14.15 -19.31 36.52
N ASP A 659 -13.95 -19.78 35.29
CA ASP A 659 -12.63 -19.82 34.64
C ASP A 659 -12.07 -18.40 34.42
N LEU A 660 -12.95 -17.43 34.17
CA LEU A 660 -12.64 -16.00 34.21
C LEU A 660 -13.81 -15.26 34.84
N TYR A 661 -13.54 -14.56 35.94
CA TYR A 661 -14.49 -13.73 36.67
C TYR A 661 -14.06 -12.27 36.65
N ILE A 662 -15.00 -11.38 36.35
CA ILE A 662 -14.84 -9.92 36.46
C ILE A 662 -15.89 -9.41 37.44
N ASN A 663 -15.46 -8.67 38.47
CA ASN A 663 -16.35 -8.17 39.50
C ASN A 663 -17.31 -7.07 39.00
N GLY A 664 -18.34 -6.78 39.81
CA GLY A 664 -19.38 -5.81 39.47
C GLY A 664 -18.89 -4.37 39.29
N SER A 665 -17.79 -4.00 39.94
CA SER A 665 -17.14 -2.69 39.81
C SER A 665 -16.16 -2.61 38.63
N ILE A 666 -16.01 -3.68 37.83
CA ILE A 666 -15.08 -3.81 36.70
C ILE A 666 -13.69 -3.25 37.08
N SER A 667 -13.24 -3.61 38.29
CA SER A 667 -11.98 -3.15 38.88
C SER A 667 -10.98 -4.29 39.03
N GLY A 668 -11.45 -5.54 39.03
CA GLY A 668 -10.63 -6.73 39.22
C GLY A 668 -11.47 -7.99 39.12
N GLY A 669 -10.88 -9.11 39.54
CA GLY A 669 -11.49 -10.43 39.46
C GLY A 669 -10.47 -11.53 39.66
N TYR A 670 -10.74 -12.70 39.09
CA TYR A 670 -9.78 -13.80 39.08
C TYR A 670 -9.88 -14.61 37.79
N ALA A 671 -8.78 -15.25 37.44
CA ALA A 671 -8.64 -16.15 36.30
C ALA A 671 -8.26 -17.53 36.84
N ASN A 672 -9.13 -18.51 36.62
CA ASN A 672 -8.90 -19.89 37.03
C ASN A 672 -9.31 -20.89 35.93
N PRO A 673 -8.81 -20.73 34.69
CA PRO A 673 -9.15 -21.63 33.59
C PRO A 673 -8.78 -23.08 33.91
N GLY A 674 -9.55 -24.03 33.37
CA GLY A 674 -9.34 -25.47 33.52
C GLY A 674 -10.60 -26.24 33.95
N TYR A 675 -11.69 -25.55 34.28
CA TYR A 675 -12.98 -26.18 34.56
C TYR A 675 -13.81 -26.38 33.29
N SER A 676 -14.23 -25.29 32.63
CA SER A 676 -15.03 -25.34 31.39
C SER A 676 -14.20 -25.05 30.13
N HIS A 677 -13.08 -24.36 30.26
CA HIS A 677 -12.17 -24.02 29.16
C HIS A 677 -10.80 -24.68 29.38
N GLN A 678 -10.25 -25.31 28.35
CA GLN A 678 -9.06 -26.17 28.49
C GLN A 678 -7.78 -25.37 28.69
N CYS A 679 -6.93 -25.88 29.58
CA CYS A 679 -5.54 -25.46 29.79
C CYS A 679 -4.56 -26.22 28.89
N SER A 680 -4.98 -26.57 27.66
CA SER A 680 -4.25 -27.50 26.80
C SER A 680 -2.78 -27.09 26.62
N GLY A 681 -1.89 -28.07 26.79
CA GLY A 681 -0.44 -27.88 26.76
C GLY A 681 0.13 -27.12 27.97
N ILE A 682 -0.61 -26.98 29.08
CA ILE A 682 -0.13 -26.38 30.33
C ILE A 682 -0.39 -27.32 31.51
N CYS A 683 -1.65 -27.68 31.76
CA CYS A 683 -2.04 -28.60 32.83
C CYS A 683 -3.38 -29.28 32.52
N SER A 684 -3.67 -30.43 33.17
CA SER A 684 -4.87 -31.24 32.95
C SER A 684 -6.14 -30.72 33.62
N SER A 685 -6.00 -29.73 34.52
CA SER A 685 -7.08 -29.09 35.27
C SER A 685 -6.74 -27.62 35.51
N SER A 686 -7.52 -26.93 36.35
CA SER A 686 -7.13 -25.59 36.80
C SER A 686 -5.81 -25.63 37.59
N CYS A 687 -4.92 -24.70 37.28
CA CYS A 687 -3.60 -24.57 37.90
C CYS A 687 -3.07 -23.14 37.75
N SER A 688 -2.13 -22.74 38.62
CA SER A 688 -1.51 -21.41 38.60
C SER A 688 -0.82 -21.08 37.27
N ALA A 689 -0.13 -22.05 36.65
CA ALA A 689 0.50 -21.86 35.34
C ALA A 689 -0.53 -21.51 34.24
N CYS A 690 -1.74 -22.07 34.30
CA CYS A 690 -2.80 -21.77 33.34
C CYS A 690 -3.44 -20.40 33.59
N ALA A 691 -3.64 -20.04 34.87
CA ALA A 691 -4.06 -18.70 35.25
C ALA A 691 -3.05 -17.63 34.80
N ASN A 692 -1.75 -17.89 34.98
CA ASN A 692 -0.68 -17.01 34.52
C ASN A 692 -0.67 -16.90 32.98
N ALA A 693 -0.91 -18.01 32.27
CA ALA A 693 -1.01 -18.00 30.82
C ALA A 693 -2.22 -17.22 30.29
N LEU A 694 -3.30 -17.09 31.07
CA LEU A 694 -4.44 -16.24 30.70
C LEU A 694 -4.18 -14.77 31.07
N ALA A 695 -4.06 -14.48 32.37
CA ALA A 695 -4.13 -13.13 32.95
C ALA A 695 -2.84 -12.67 33.66
N GLY A 696 -1.76 -13.45 33.61
CA GLY A 696 -0.48 -13.15 34.28
C GLY A 696 -0.42 -13.61 35.75
N GLN A 697 -1.57 -13.65 36.43
CA GLN A 697 -1.73 -14.27 37.75
C GLN A 697 -3.20 -14.67 38.00
N GLN A 698 -3.44 -15.54 38.99
CA GLN A 698 -4.78 -16.03 39.32
C GLN A 698 -5.70 -14.94 39.89
N ASN A 699 -5.22 -14.12 40.82
CA ASN A 699 -6.00 -13.08 41.50
C ASN A 699 -5.11 -11.88 41.85
N GLY A 700 -5.66 -10.82 42.44
CA GLY A 700 -4.88 -9.65 42.88
C GLY A 700 -4.45 -8.70 41.75
N TRP A 701 -4.89 -8.92 40.51
CA TRP A 701 -4.74 -7.97 39.42
C TRP A 701 -5.90 -6.95 39.43
N SER A 702 -5.60 -5.73 38.97
CA SER A 702 -6.62 -4.69 38.75
C SER A 702 -6.80 -4.41 37.27
N ILE A 703 -8.03 -4.14 36.84
CA ILE A 703 -8.38 -3.84 35.45
C ILE A 703 -8.09 -2.37 35.16
N THR A 704 -7.23 -2.13 34.17
CA THR A 704 -6.92 -0.77 33.69
C THR A 704 -7.88 -0.36 32.57
N GLU A 705 -8.29 -1.30 31.72
CA GLU A 705 -9.24 -1.07 30.62
C GLU A 705 -10.01 -2.36 30.30
N LEU A 706 -11.27 -2.22 29.88
CA LEU A 706 -12.10 -3.32 29.37
C LEU A 706 -12.90 -2.81 28.17
N GLU A 707 -12.88 -3.55 27.08
CA GLU A 707 -13.71 -3.31 25.90
C GLU A 707 -14.57 -4.53 25.60
N VAL A 708 -15.83 -4.31 25.24
CA VAL A 708 -16.76 -5.36 24.80
C VAL A 708 -17.35 -4.98 23.45
N TRP A 709 -17.27 -5.93 22.53
CA TRP A 709 -17.62 -5.77 21.14
C TRP A 709 -18.62 -6.85 20.73
N TYR A 710 -19.71 -6.48 20.06
CA TYR A 710 -20.68 -7.44 19.56
C TYR A 710 -20.50 -7.69 18.07
N LYS A 711 -20.89 -8.89 17.65
CA LYS A 711 -20.86 -9.36 16.27
C LYS A 711 -21.92 -8.61 15.46
N LYS A 712 -21.51 -7.96 14.37
CA LYS A 712 -22.41 -7.35 13.38
C LYS A 712 -22.79 -8.35 12.30
#